data_AF-A0AAX1NB94-F1
#
_entry.id   AF-A0AAX1NB94-F1
#
_cell.length_a   1.000
_cell.length_b   1.000
_cell.length_c   1.000
_cell.angle_alpha   90.00
_cell.angle_beta   90.00
_cell.angle_gamma   90.00
#
_symmetry.space_group_name_H-M   'P 1'
#
loop_
_entity.id
_entity.type
_entity.pdbx_description
1 polymer ?
#
loop_
_entity_poly.entity_id
_entity_poly.type
_entity_poly.pdbx_seq_one_letter_code
_entity_poly.pdbx_strand_id
1 'polypeptide(L)'
;MNSEPTKYSKSLIKTLENKLKVGNLRSIHLNATVGRSRNRLDVKQLDVLEEGLSNQFLQQLTSSQKFSFNFGSSFQEIDLYDDEVAQQCSTLFKKLKNIHIDINNDIQNHGVNSFGFGYPMLVFRNPNNTKQLAYAPLFIWHLELDKEARGTSNWRILKGDDYPILINAQLRSYIESVFDGVQLQAISEEMLEDGIIDNEEILEVVNGILQQLNSPSLNEIGELEKSTDKKALDQKTQRQAWVAWSGVFGLYKAQRESIIADLQYIHDNNEDFTETVEDVAYQEYTTSSVAVDPSQERLLHLLNDERKLIIQGPPGTGKSQSLTAIITNALENNARCLVVCEKKTALEVLKQNLGKLGLDHLCAVIDDVNKDRKQIVDTVREIVDGKSTLPKSEINVSKYRALRSKYENNKVEAQEKYKNSASHVLGDYTWRDSISEMISNQEEAHQQVISEMGVITSLYFTEEEYQQLTQLIENGERTYKKIQHLKLDLDAFSEHFFQEPFTQESRLKVSDFLKDVEQKSSEIELKLEESIQSFGDDFYEKGLQENWFFWLRKVFSGKLKRMSQSAHQIVSLTEKLHQDLGLLYQSKTLNLQISHELNSFINETKKELEQLSSNMVKYRDIHDWKYFKGSIEEGYANKLIDFLTDAEVNEWSITFKYWYFNALLMHYEAKNVGKYITDNYLLEQLDALTLDIQKHQAGFIVNQQSKEVEQLLKSKNKQSLKLLFNYRKNKTYGSKTSLRKIIHQEFDLFSTFFPVTMVNPVVCSSILPMETGLYDLVIFDEASQVRLEDAFAAMLRGNHQIISGDVHQMPPSSYFDKGGDLDLDEELEEADVALAESDSLLTFAKDSTFKFSYLDFHYRSQHPHLIDFSNAAFYGSRLIPMPNVKDYQPIKLHQVDGLYADRSNAKEAEEIINFIKTLDVDQLPTLGIATFNMDQRNLIWDHIYAEIEASSSFNKLMQELIKNGFFIKNLENIQGDERDVILLSTTFGKNDQGSFRQNFGQLNNQEKGYKLLNVIVTRAKKELHVFTSFPTEVYSKYASELSNQGNNGKAILYAYLAYARACSNQNEEERIHILNTLAEYAAESSTTSLKKSTSASFESQIIEFLSKKIPSPFTLVPSYKLGGLYLDIAIVDENNKVVLAIECDGKEEHLSKESYRYDIHRKNIMASHNIEVYHLWVTNCWQDLDTEINNIVAKMDTIISCYAE
;
A
#
# COMPACT_ATOMS: atom_id res chain seq x y z
N MET A 1 6.86 7.33 24.04
CA MET A 1 6.53 8.72 24.40
C MET A 1 5.06 8.73 24.76
N ASN A 2 4.70 8.99 26.02
CA ASN A 2 3.29 9.10 26.42
C ASN A 2 2.78 10.45 25.92
N SER A 3 2.07 10.46 24.80
CA SER A 3 1.28 11.61 24.34
C SER A 3 0.11 11.80 25.31
N GLU A 4 -0.13 13.03 25.75
CA GLU A 4 -1.35 13.37 26.49
C GLU A 4 -2.59 12.91 25.71
N PRO A 5 -3.66 12.45 26.39
CA PRO A 5 -4.89 12.04 25.73
C PRO A 5 -5.47 13.21 24.92
N THR A 6 -5.56 13.04 23.61
CA THR A 6 -6.11 14.04 22.70
C THR A 6 -7.62 14.14 22.94
N LYS A 7 -8.07 15.21 23.60
CA LYS A 7 -9.51 15.48 23.77
C LYS A 7 -10.03 16.14 22.50
N TYR A 8 -11.08 15.57 21.88
CA TYR A 8 -11.77 16.29 20.80
C TYR A 8 -12.44 17.54 21.38
N SER A 9 -12.28 18.68 20.71
CA SER A 9 -12.77 19.95 21.23
C SER A 9 -14.31 19.99 21.20
N LYS A 10 -14.91 20.75 22.13
CA LYS A 10 -16.36 21.01 22.10
C LYS A 10 -16.77 21.76 20.83
N SER A 11 -15.86 22.57 20.29
CA SER A 11 -16.01 23.37 19.07
C SER A 11 -16.14 22.48 17.82
N LEU A 12 -15.29 21.45 17.69
CA LEU A 12 -15.40 20.45 16.61
C LEU A 12 -16.75 19.74 16.65
N ILE A 13 -17.13 19.20 17.81
CA ILE A 13 -18.40 18.47 18.00
C ILE A 13 -19.59 19.36 17.63
N LYS A 14 -19.56 20.63 18.05
CA LYS A 14 -20.62 21.60 17.75
C LYS A 14 -20.72 21.89 16.25
N THR A 15 -19.58 22.00 15.57
CA THR A 15 -19.52 22.23 14.13
C THR A 15 -20.10 21.03 13.36
N LEU A 16 -19.76 19.80 13.75
CA LEU A 16 -20.35 18.58 13.17
C LEU A 16 -21.86 18.50 13.39
N GLU A 17 -22.34 18.84 14.59
CA GLU A 17 -23.77 18.90 14.90
C GLU A 17 -24.50 19.90 13.99
N ASN A 18 -23.92 21.09 13.80
CA ASN A 18 -24.48 22.13 12.94
C ASN A 18 -24.54 21.68 11.47
N LYS A 19 -23.50 20.99 10.96
CA LYS A 19 -23.51 20.43 9.59
C LYS A 19 -24.66 19.45 9.34
N LEU A 20 -25.07 18.69 10.36
CA LEU A 20 -26.23 17.79 10.28
C LEU A 20 -27.58 18.52 10.37
N LYS A 21 -27.65 19.63 11.12
CA LYS A 21 -28.88 20.41 11.35
C LYS A 21 -29.23 21.33 10.18
N VAL A 22 -28.26 21.78 9.40
CA VAL A 22 -28.50 22.65 8.23
C VAL A 22 -29.16 21.85 7.11
N GLY A 23 -30.49 21.85 7.10
CA GLY A 23 -31.28 21.28 6.01
C GLY A 23 -31.09 22.05 4.71
N ASN A 24 -30.76 21.36 3.63
CA ASN A 24 -30.73 21.96 2.30
C ASN A 24 -32.14 22.41 1.90
N LEU A 25 -32.37 23.72 1.75
CA LEU A 25 -33.64 24.30 1.30
C LEU A 25 -34.13 23.81 -0.09
N ARG A 26 -33.29 23.07 -0.84
CA ARG A 26 -33.66 22.43 -2.10
C ARG A 26 -34.05 20.95 -1.93
N SER A 27 -33.83 20.35 -0.76
CA SER A 27 -34.22 18.98 -0.46
C SER A 27 -35.73 18.81 -0.59
N ILE A 28 -36.20 17.61 -0.91
CA ILE A 28 -37.64 17.32 -0.96
C ILE A 28 -38.31 17.47 0.42
N HIS A 29 -37.52 17.38 1.50
CA HIS A 29 -37.99 17.54 2.87
C HIS A 29 -38.32 19.00 3.21
N LEU A 30 -37.63 19.99 2.63
CA LEU A 30 -37.93 21.42 2.88
C LEU A 30 -38.60 22.12 1.69
N ASN A 31 -38.48 21.53 0.50
CA ASN A 31 -39.03 22.05 -0.75
C ASN A 31 -39.43 20.92 -1.69
N ALA A 32 -40.66 20.45 -1.52
CA ALA A 32 -41.29 19.38 -2.31
C ALA A 32 -41.86 19.85 -3.66
N THR A 33 -41.57 21.08 -4.12
CA THR A 33 -42.11 21.56 -5.39
C THR A 33 -41.73 20.64 -6.56
N VAL A 34 -42.72 20.29 -7.39
CA VAL A 34 -42.55 19.33 -8.49
C VAL A 34 -41.85 19.96 -9.70
N GLY A 35 -42.34 21.12 -10.17
CA GLY A 35 -41.70 21.92 -11.23
C GLY A 35 -41.19 21.10 -12.43
N ARG A 36 -39.94 21.35 -12.85
CA ARG A 36 -39.21 20.57 -13.88
C ARG A 36 -38.44 19.37 -13.29
N SER A 37 -38.68 19.01 -12.03
CA SER A 37 -37.98 17.89 -11.41
C SER A 37 -38.32 16.59 -12.13
N ARG A 38 -37.27 15.82 -12.46
CA ARG A 38 -37.40 14.47 -13.04
C ARG A 38 -37.79 13.41 -12.02
N ASN A 39 -37.55 13.68 -10.72
CA ASN A 39 -37.63 12.68 -9.65
C ASN A 39 -38.72 13.02 -8.60
N ARG A 40 -39.63 13.93 -8.97
CA ARG A 40 -40.78 14.29 -8.14
C ARG A 40 -42.03 14.18 -8.97
N LEU A 41 -43.04 13.56 -8.39
CA LEU A 41 -44.33 13.36 -9.03
C LEU A 41 -45.42 13.86 -8.12
N ASP A 42 -46.28 14.73 -8.65
CA ASP A 42 -47.49 15.17 -7.96
C ASP A 42 -48.50 14.03 -7.99
N VAL A 43 -49.08 13.66 -6.85
CA VAL A 43 -50.10 12.60 -6.80
C VAL A 43 -51.30 12.91 -7.69
N LYS A 44 -51.65 14.19 -7.88
CA LYS A 44 -52.73 14.60 -8.79
C LYS A 44 -52.45 14.30 -10.26
N GLN A 45 -51.20 14.03 -10.64
CA GLN A 45 -50.87 13.59 -12.00
C GLN A 45 -51.35 12.15 -12.29
N LEU A 46 -51.70 11.38 -11.26
CA LEU A 46 -52.33 10.05 -11.45
C LEU A 46 -53.75 10.15 -12.01
N ASP A 47 -54.46 11.26 -11.77
CA ASP A 47 -55.84 11.46 -12.24
C ASP A 47 -55.95 11.53 -13.78
N VAL A 48 -54.82 11.69 -14.50
CA VAL A 48 -54.77 11.62 -15.98
C VAL A 48 -55.07 10.20 -16.48
N LEU A 49 -54.80 9.17 -15.67
CA LEU A 49 -55.05 7.77 -16.03
C LEU A 49 -56.49 7.35 -15.74
N GLU A 50 -57.07 7.87 -14.66
CA GLU A 50 -58.44 7.62 -14.22
C GLU A 50 -58.87 8.74 -13.25
N GLU A 51 -60.04 9.34 -13.46
CA GLU A 51 -60.52 10.43 -12.62
C GLU A 51 -60.70 9.98 -11.15
N GLY A 52 -60.10 10.70 -10.20
CA GLY A 52 -60.21 10.43 -8.77
C GLY A 52 -59.21 9.38 -8.22
N LEU A 53 -58.33 8.84 -9.07
CA LEU A 53 -57.32 7.84 -8.68
C LEU A 53 -56.40 8.34 -7.55
N SER A 54 -56.06 9.63 -7.54
CA SER A 54 -55.27 10.27 -6.47
C SER A 54 -55.97 10.24 -5.10
N ASN A 55 -57.29 10.41 -5.05
CA ASN A 55 -58.07 10.37 -3.81
C ASN A 55 -58.21 8.93 -3.31
N GLN A 56 -58.36 7.96 -4.21
CA GLN A 56 -58.37 6.53 -3.86
C GLN A 56 -57.04 6.12 -3.21
N PHE A 57 -55.91 6.59 -3.76
CA PHE A 57 -54.59 6.35 -3.17
C PHE A 57 -54.49 6.91 -1.75
N LEU A 58 -54.86 8.18 -1.54
CA LEU A 58 -54.82 8.80 -0.20
C LEU A 58 -55.72 8.08 0.80
N GLN A 59 -56.92 7.67 0.38
CA GLN A 59 -57.83 6.92 1.24
C GLN A 59 -57.22 5.59 1.67
N GLN A 60 -56.55 4.85 0.77
CA GLN A 60 -55.85 3.63 1.14
C GLN A 60 -54.66 3.90 2.06
N LEU A 61 -53.94 5.00 1.84
CA LEU A 61 -52.77 5.39 2.63
C LEU A 61 -53.10 5.64 4.11
N THR A 62 -54.23 6.31 4.39
CA THR A 62 -54.66 6.70 5.74
C THR A 62 -55.60 5.71 6.42
N SER A 63 -56.13 4.71 5.70
CA SER A 63 -57.06 3.71 6.27
C SER A 63 -56.48 2.31 6.42
N SER A 64 -55.33 2.03 5.81
CA SER A 64 -54.78 0.68 5.74
C SER A 64 -53.32 0.63 6.20
N GLN A 65 -53.01 -0.33 7.08
CA GLN A 65 -51.63 -0.62 7.50
C GLN A 65 -50.80 -1.14 6.32
N LYS A 66 -51.42 -1.94 5.43
CA LYS A 66 -50.81 -2.45 4.19
C LYS A 66 -51.74 -2.34 3.00
N PHE A 67 -51.19 -2.08 1.82
CA PHE A 67 -51.94 -2.12 0.56
C PHE A 67 -51.02 -2.30 -0.65
N SER A 68 -51.63 -2.68 -1.77
CA SER A 68 -51.02 -2.72 -3.10
C SER A 68 -51.89 -1.91 -4.05
N PHE A 69 -51.36 -0.80 -4.55
CA PHE A 69 -52.06 0.13 -5.43
C PHE A 69 -51.52 -0.02 -6.86
N ASN A 70 -52.29 -0.65 -7.73
CA ASN A 70 -51.93 -0.90 -9.13
C ASN A 70 -52.56 0.14 -10.04
N PHE A 71 -51.82 0.65 -11.03
CA PHE A 71 -52.31 1.63 -12.00
C PHE A 71 -51.58 1.51 -13.36
N GLY A 72 -52.19 2.01 -14.44
CA GLY A 72 -51.60 2.03 -15.78
C GLY A 72 -52.13 1.01 -16.79
N SER A 73 -52.99 0.07 -16.37
CA SER A 73 -53.68 -0.90 -17.25
C SER A 73 -54.62 -0.20 -18.24
N SER A 74 -55.18 0.93 -17.84
CA SER A 74 -56.03 1.78 -18.66
C SER A 74 -55.28 2.52 -19.76
N PHE A 75 -53.93 2.51 -19.83
CA PHE A 75 -53.21 3.20 -20.93
C PHE A 75 -53.61 2.70 -22.32
N GLN A 76 -53.99 1.42 -22.43
CA GLN A 76 -54.49 0.84 -23.69
C GLN A 76 -55.94 1.25 -24.01
N GLU A 77 -56.67 1.76 -23.01
CA GLU A 77 -58.08 2.17 -23.06
C GLU A 77 -58.26 3.70 -23.06
N ILE A 78 -57.20 4.48 -22.80
CA ILE A 78 -57.22 5.95 -22.90
C ILE A 78 -57.42 6.33 -24.37
N ASP A 79 -58.30 7.30 -24.61
CA ASP A 79 -58.61 7.81 -25.94
C ASP A 79 -57.40 8.61 -26.49
N LEU A 80 -56.44 7.89 -27.09
CA LEU A 80 -55.15 8.43 -27.59
C LEU A 80 -55.29 9.43 -28.76
N TYR A 81 -56.51 9.82 -29.13
CA TYR A 81 -56.79 10.85 -30.14
C TYR A 81 -56.62 12.28 -29.60
N ASP A 82 -56.50 12.45 -28.28
CA ASP A 82 -56.12 13.73 -27.67
C ASP A 82 -54.59 13.79 -27.45
N ASP A 83 -53.92 14.56 -28.30
CA ASP A 83 -52.46 14.78 -28.25
C ASP A 83 -52.01 15.33 -26.89
N GLU A 84 -52.84 16.12 -26.19
CA GLU A 84 -52.49 16.69 -24.89
C GLU A 84 -52.51 15.62 -23.79
N VAL A 85 -53.53 14.76 -23.76
CA VAL A 85 -53.64 13.64 -22.81
C VAL A 85 -52.51 12.63 -23.06
N ALA A 86 -52.24 12.30 -24.33
CA ALA A 86 -51.13 11.41 -24.69
C ALA A 86 -49.77 11.97 -24.24
N GLN A 87 -49.54 13.28 -24.40
CA GLN A 87 -48.31 13.95 -23.94
C GLN A 87 -48.19 13.96 -22.40
N GLN A 88 -49.30 14.17 -21.69
CA GLN A 88 -49.34 14.13 -20.22
C GLN A 88 -49.04 12.72 -19.68
N CYS A 89 -49.65 11.68 -20.26
CA CYS A 89 -49.37 10.27 -19.94
C CYS A 89 -47.90 9.90 -20.21
N SER A 90 -47.37 10.28 -21.37
CA SER A 90 -45.95 10.05 -21.70
C SER A 90 -45.00 10.72 -20.69
N THR A 91 -45.32 11.95 -20.27
CA THR A 91 -44.56 12.67 -19.25
C THR A 91 -44.62 11.98 -17.88
N LEU A 92 -45.81 11.51 -17.48
CA LEU A 92 -46.03 10.75 -16.24
C LEU A 92 -45.18 9.48 -16.21
N PHE A 93 -45.28 8.64 -17.25
CA PHE A 93 -44.52 7.39 -17.31
C PHE A 93 -43.02 7.60 -17.41
N LYS A 94 -42.57 8.66 -18.11
CA LYS A 94 -41.16 9.04 -18.13
C LYS A 94 -40.65 9.42 -16.74
N LYS A 95 -41.44 10.15 -15.95
CA LYS A 95 -41.09 10.48 -14.55
C LYS A 95 -41.06 9.23 -13.66
N LEU A 96 -42.07 8.37 -13.73
CA LEU A 96 -42.09 7.11 -12.99
C LEU A 96 -40.90 6.22 -13.36
N LYS A 97 -40.53 6.14 -14.65
CA LYS A 97 -39.33 5.44 -15.12
C LYS A 97 -38.06 6.01 -14.50
N ASN A 98 -37.91 7.34 -14.51
CA ASN A 98 -36.74 7.99 -13.91
C ASN A 98 -36.67 7.75 -12.39
N ILE A 99 -37.80 7.93 -11.68
CA ILE A 99 -37.91 7.66 -10.25
C ILE A 99 -37.53 6.21 -9.95
N HIS A 100 -38.09 5.24 -10.69
CA HIS A 100 -37.78 3.82 -10.51
C HIS A 100 -36.31 3.46 -10.79
N ILE A 101 -35.70 4.05 -11.83
CA ILE A 101 -34.26 3.89 -12.09
C ILE A 101 -33.45 4.40 -10.89
N ASP A 102 -33.81 5.57 -10.36
CA ASP A 102 -33.08 6.18 -9.24
C ASP A 102 -33.33 5.46 -7.91
N ILE A 103 -34.54 4.91 -7.66
CA ILE A 103 -34.82 4.02 -6.53
C ILE A 103 -33.96 2.77 -6.60
N ASN A 104 -33.90 2.11 -7.75
CA ASN A 104 -33.08 0.91 -7.91
C ASN A 104 -31.59 1.22 -7.70
N ASN A 105 -31.13 2.39 -8.13
CA ASN A 105 -29.76 2.85 -7.84
C ASN A 105 -29.57 3.11 -6.33
N ASP A 106 -30.49 3.80 -5.66
CA ASP A 106 -30.41 4.06 -4.20
C ASP A 106 -30.42 2.75 -3.40
N ILE A 107 -31.28 1.78 -3.74
CA ILE A 107 -31.31 0.46 -3.09
C ILE A 107 -30.00 -0.30 -3.34
N GLN A 108 -29.48 -0.29 -4.57
CA GLN A 108 -28.21 -0.95 -4.89
C GLN A 108 -27.00 -0.29 -4.19
N ASN A 109 -27.02 1.04 -4.05
CA ASN A 109 -25.89 1.80 -3.53
C ASN A 109 -25.91 1.96 -2.01
N HIS A 110 -27.10 2.07 -1.40
CA HIS A 110 -27.26 2.41 0.01
C HIS A 110 -28.09 1.37 0.79
N GLY A 111 -28.68 0.37 0.13
CA GLY A 111 -29.53 -0.64 0.79
C GLY A 111 -30.91 -0.14 1.21
N VAL A 112 -31.12 1.18 1.21
CA VAL A 112 -32.33 1.84 1.69
C VAL A 112 -33.27 2.15 0.52
N ASN A 113 -34.53 1.78 0.69
CA ASN A 113 -35.58 2.25 -0.20
C ASN A 113 -35.96 3.70 0.16
N SER A 114 -35.52 4.63 -0.66
CA SER A 114 -35.80 6.05 -0.50
C SER A 114 -37.16 6.47 -1.07
N PHE A 115 -37.91 5.58 -1.73
CA PHE A 115 -39.21 5.94 -2.26
C PHE A 115 -40.20 6.22 -1.13
N GLY A 116 -40.84 7.37 -1.24
CA GLY A 116 -41.88 7.74 -0.31
C GLY A 116 -42.83 8.78 -0.85
N PHE A 117 -43.82 9.06 -0.03
CA PHE A 117 -44.88 10.01 -0.30
C PHE A 117 -44.97 11.01 0.85
N GLY A 118 -44.81 12.30 0.55
CA GLY A 118 -44.92 13.36 1.53
C GLY A 118 -46.31 13.99 1.51
N TYR A 119 -46.95 14.12 2.67
CA TYR A 119 -48.28 14.74 2.83
C TYR A 119 -48.60 15.10 4.31
N PRO A 120 -49.46 16.09 4.59
CA PRO A 120 -49.74 17.25 3.75
C PRO A 120 -48.54 18.23 3.77
N MET A 121 -48.58 19.30 2.98
CA MET A 121 -47.45 20.24 2.86
C MET A 121 -47.64 21.46 3.76
N LEU A 122 -46.71 21.69 4.68
CA LEU A 122 -46.61 22.93 5.44
C LEU A 122 -45.87 24.00 4.61
N VAL A 123 -46.43 25.21 4.57
CA VAL A 123 -45.93 26.33 3.77
C VAL A 123 -45.71 27.54 4.66
N PHE A 124 -44.48 28.08 4.68
CA PHE A 124 -44.16 29.30 5.43
C PHE A 124 -42.90 29.99 4.86
N ARG A 125 -42.70 31.26 5.21
CA ARG A 125 -41.48 32.00 4.89
C ARG A 125 -40.55 32.02 6.10
N ASN A 126 -39.24 31.94 5.86
CA ASN A 126 -38.24 32.14 6.91
C ASN A 126 -38.42 33.56 7.51
N PRO A 127 -38.64 33.69 8.82
CA PRO A 127 -38.76 34.99 9.49
C PRO A 127 -37.53 35.89 9.29
N ASN A 128 -36.35 35.27 9.26
CA ASN A 128 -35.06 35.94 9.15
C ASN A 128 -34.67 36.21 7.69
N ASN A 129 -35.31 35.54 6.72
CA ASN A 129 -35.08 35.76 5.29
C ASN A 129 -36.35 35.52 4.46
N THR A 130 -37.11 36.59 4.21
CA THR A 130 -38.40 36.52 3.50
C THR A 130 -38.33 36.01 2.07
N LYS A 131 -37.14 35.90 1.44
CA LYS A 131 -36.95 35.28 0.12
C LYS A 131 -36.91 33.75 0.17
N GLN A 132 -36.71 33.17 1.36
CA GLN A 132 -36.73 31.72 1.57
C GLN A 132 -38.15 31.29 1.93
N LEU A 133 -38.69 30.40 1.11
CA LEU A 133 -40.02 29.82 1.24
C LEU A 133 -39.86 28.30 1.42
N ALA A 134 -40.41 27.78 2.50
CA ALA A 134 -40.53 26.35 2.74
C ALA A 134 -41.86 25.84 2.17
N TYR A 135 -41.82 24.68 1.51
CA TYR A 135 -42.97 23.91 1.04
C TYR A 135 -42.64 22.46 1.32
N ALA A 136 -42.99 21.99 2.51
CA ALA A 136 -42.38 20.83 3.14
C ALA A 136 -43.45 19.85 3.62
N PRO A 137 -43.33 18.54 3.38
CA PRO A 137 -44.31 17.59 3.89
C PRO A 137 -44.23 17.49 5.41
N LEU A 138 -45.36 17.31 6.09
CA LEU A 138 -45.39 17.02 7.53
C LEU A 138 -45.06 15.55 7.81
N PHE A 139 -45.72 14.64 7.10
CA PHE A 139 -45.47 13.20 7.19
C PHE A 139 -44.89 12.68 5.88
N ILE A 140 -44.10 11.62 6.02
CA ILE A 140 -43.44 10.91 4.93
C ILE A 140 -43.75 9.43 5.11
N TRP A 141 -44.50 8.85 4.19
CA TRP A 141 -44.73 7.40 4.12
C TRP A 141 -43.67 6.76 3.26
N HIS A 142 -42.94 5.79 3.80
CA HIS A 142 -42.09 4.93 2.98
C HIS A 142 -42.93 3.90 2.23
N LEU A 143 -42.66 3.76 0.92
CA LEU A 143 -43.43 2.93 -0.01
C LEU A 143 -42.48 2.20 -0.95
N GLU A 144 -42.94 1.19 -1.68
CA GLU A 144 -42.21 0.60 -2.82
C GLU A 144 -42.88 0.95 -4.15
N LEU A 145 -42.07 1.08 -5.21
CA LEU A 145 -42.53 1.31 -6.58
C LEU A 145 -41.99 0.22 -7.51
N ASP A 146 -42.90 -0.62 -7.99
CA ASP A 146 -42.63 -1.71 -8.93
C ASP A 146 -43.26 -1.47 -10.29
N LYS A 147 -42.69 -2.12 -11.31
CA LYS A 147 -43.25 -2.22 -12.66
C LYS A 147 -43.57 -3.69 -12.96
N GLU A 148 -44.78 -4.00 -13.41
CA GLU A 148 -45.11 -5.37 -13.86
C GLU A 148 -44.31 -5.76 -15.11
N ALA A 149 -44.14 -7.06 -15.34
CA ALA A 149 -43.19 -7.64 -16.31
C ALA A 149 -43.26 -7.05 -17.75
N ARG A 150 -42.13 -7.18 -18.48
CA ARG A 150 -41.82 -6.53 -19.78
C ARG A 150 -43.02 -6.43 -20.75
N GLY A 151 -43.40 -5.19 -21.09
CA GLY A 151 -44.34 -4.88 -22.18
C GLY A 151 -45.57 -4.06 -21.79
N THR A 152 -45.89 -3.95 -20.49
CA THR A 152 -47.06 -3.20 -19.99
C THR A 152 -46.69 -1.86 -19.34
N SER A 153 -47.56 -0.84 -19.48
CA SER A 153 -47.48 0.45 -18.76
C SER A 153 -47.97 0.36 -17.31
N ASN A 154 -48.05 -0.85 -16.75
CA ASN A 154 -48.56 -1.10 -15.40
C ASN A 154 -47.49 -0.85 -14.33
N TRP A 155 -47.86 -0.06 -13.33
CA TRP A 155 -47.07 0.29 -12.16
C TRP A 155 -47.81 -0.12 -10.89
N ARG A 156 -47.05 -0.41 -9.85
CA ARG A 156 -47.55 -0.84 -8.55
C ARG A 156 -46.86 -0.07 -7.44
N ILE A 157 -47.63 0.52 -6.53
CA ILE A 157 -47.14 1.10 -5.28
C ILE A 157 -47.54 0.17 -4.12
N LEU A 158 -46.58 -0.19 -3.26
CA LEU A 158 -46.81 -1.07 -2.12
C LEU A 158 -46.53 -0.35 -0.79
N LYS A 159 -47.38 -0.61 0.21
CA LYS A 159 -47.12 -0.37 1.63
C LYS A 159 -47.25 -1.70 2.36
N GLY A 160 -46.18 -2.17 2.99
CA GLY A 160 -46.17 -3.39 3.82
C GLY A 160 -46.29 -3.11 5.33
N ASP A 161 -46.33 -4.19 6.12
CA ASP A 161 -46.60 -4.13 7.56
C ASP A 161 -45.46 -3.45 8.39
N ASP A 162 -44.25 -3.35 7.83
CA ASP A 162 -43.05 -2.83 8.53
C ASP A 162 -42.53 -1.49 7.96
N TYR A 163 -43.23 -0.83 7.02
CA TYR A 163 -42.77 0.46 6.47
C TYR A 163 -43.13 1.63 7.40
N PRO A 164 -42.15 2.43 7.85
CA PRO A 164 -42.41 3.50 8.80
C PRO A 164 -43.14 4.68 8.17
N ILE A 165 -43.97 5.32 8.97
CA ILE A 165 -44.46 6.68 8.73
C ILE A 165 -43.54 7.60 9.54
N LEU A 166 -42.83 8.48 8.85
CA LEU A 166 -41.91 9.41 9.49
C LEU A 166 -42.53 10.81 9.55
N ILE A 167 -42.33 11.49 10.67
CA ILE A 167 -42.51 12.94 10.72
C ILE A 167 -41.28 13.56 10.06
N ASN A 168 -41.47 14.70 9.40
CA ASN A 168 -40.37 15.38 8.75
C ASN A 168 -39.46 16.11 9.76
N ALA A 169 -38.43 15.41 10.25
CA ALA A 169 -37.41 15.95 11.15
C ALA A 169 -36.72 17.21 10.62
N GLN A 170 -36.36 17.23 9.33
CA GLN A 170 -35.67 18.38 8.74
C GLN A 170 -36.55 19.62 8.79
N LEU A 171 -37.86 19.46 8.58
CA LEU A 171 -38.82 20.54 8.73
C LEU A 171 -38.88 21.04 10.18
N ARG A 172 -38.90 20.12 11.15
CA ARG A 172 -38.85 20.46 12.58
C ARG A 172 -37.58 21.23 12.94
N SER A 173 -36.40 20.68 12.67
CA SER A 173 -35.13 21.34 12.96
C SER A 173 -35.02 22.69 12.25
N TYR A 174 -35.50 22.78 11.01
CA TYR A 174 -35.52 24.04 10.27
C TYR A 174 -36.42 25.08 10.95
N ILE A 175 -37.64 24.70 11.37
CA ILE A 175 -38.54 25.57 12.13
C ILE A 175 -37.87 26.05 13.43
N GLU A 176 -37.35 25.13 14.23
CA GLU A 176 -36.69 25.43 15.51
C GLU A 176 -35.46 26.35 15.33
N SER A 177 -34.78 26.27 14.17
CA SER A 177 -33.64 27.13 13.85
C SER A 177 -34.01 28.54 13.38
N VAL A 178 -35.18 28.73 12.74
CA VAL A 178 -35.56 30.01 12.12
C VAL A 178 -36.64 30.78 12.87
N PHE A 179 -37.33 30.13 13.81
CA PHE A 179 -38.31 30.77 14.68
C PHE A 179 -37.80 30.82 16.12
N ASP A 180 -37.57 32.02 16.63
CA ASP A 180 -37.13 32.24 18.01
C ASP A 180 -38.14 31.70 19.02
N GLY A 181 -37.66 30.88 19.96
CA GLY A 181 -38.46 30.36 21.08
C GLY A 181 -39.47 29.27 20.71
N VAL A 182 -39.43 28.74 19.47
CA VAL A 182 -40.26 27.61 19.06
C VAL A 182 -39.51 26.31 19.32
N GLN A 183 -40.10 25.44 20.14
CA GLN A 183 -39.69 24.04 20.29
C GLN A 183 -40.89 23.17 19.96
N LEU A 184 -40.83 22.49 18.81
CA LEU A 184 -41.91 21.57 18.44
C LEU A 184 -41.88 20.40 19.44
N GLN A 185 -43.02 20.12 20.07
CA GLN A 185 -43.12 18.95 20.94
C GLN A 185 -42.94 17.68 20.10
N ALA A 186 -42.27 16.67 20.66
CA ALA A 186 -42.19 15.37 20.02
C ALA A 186 -43.62 14.81 19.92
N ILE A 187 -44.07 14.52 18.70
CA ILE A 187 -45.32 13.79 18.48
C ILE A 187 -45.13 12.40 19.09
N SER A 188 -46.11 11.90 19.83
CA SER A 188 -45.96 10.66 20.58
C SER A 188 -45.62 9.49 19.66
N GLU A 189 -44.54 8.75 19.96
CA GLU A 189 -44.18 7.52 19.23
C GLU A 189 -45.35 6.53 19.19
N GLU A 190 -46.23 6.55 20.20
CA GLU A 190 -47.46 5.75 20.26
C GLU A 190 -48.42 5.99 19.07
N MET A 191 -48.46 7.19 18.49
CA MET A 191 -49.28 7.53 17.30
C MET A 191 -48.73 6.93 16.00
N LEU A 192 -47.47 6.46 16.00
CA LEU A 192 -46.82 5.89 14.82
C LEU A 192 -46.62 4.37 14.96
N GLU A 193 -46.88 3.80 16.15
CA GLU A 193 -46.62 2.39 16.47
C GLU A 193 -47.58 1.40 15.78
N ASP A 194 -48.78 1.82 15.37
CA ASP A 194 -49.76 0.94 14.70
C ASP A 194 -49.64 0.91 13.17
N GLY A 195 -48.76 1.75 12.60
CA GLY A 195 -48.49 1.82 11.15
C GLY A 195 -49.58 2.50 10.33
N ILE A 196 -50.52 3.20 10.98
CA ILE A 196 -51.57 4.01 10.38
C ILE A 196 -51.47 5.42 10.96
N ILE A 197 -51.81 6.43 10.15
CA ILE A 197 -52.10 7.76 10.69
C ILE A 197 -53.37 8.24 10.02
N ASP A 198 -54.42 8.40 10.82
CA ASP A 198 -55.73 8.73 10.31
C ASP A 198 -55.91 10.25 10.12
N ASN A 199 -57.07 10.64 9.60
CA ASN A 199 -57.34 12.05 9.31
C ASN A 199 -57.49 12.90 10.58
N GLU A 200 -57.92 12.33 11.70
CA GLU A 200 -58.06 13.05 12.98
C GLU A 200 -56.68 13.33 13.57
N GLU A 201 -55.79 12.33 13.55
CA GLU A 201 -54.40 12.43 14.01
C GLU A 201 -53.57 13.41 13.15
N ILE A 202 -53.73 13.38 11.82
CA ILE A 202 -53.10 14.36 10.93
C ILE A 202 -53.53 15.78 11.31
N LEU A 203 -54.82 15.99 11.58
CA LEU A 203 -55.36 17.31 11.92
C LEU A 203 -54.88 17.79 13.29
N GLU A 204 -54.76 16.89 14.28
CA GLU A 204 -54.20 17.18 15.60
C GLU A 204 -52.76 17.73 15.49
N VAL A 205 -51.91 17.02 14.74
CA VAL A 205 -50.51 17.42 14.52
C VAL A 205 -50.41 18.74 13.76
N VAL A 206 -51.19 18.90 12.69
CA VAL A 206 -51.24 20.15 11.91
C VAL A 206 -51.59 21.33 12.80
N ASN A 207 -52.62 21.20 13.62
CA ASN A 207 -53.09 22.27 14.49
C ASN A 207 -52.09 22.62 15.59
N GLY A 208 -51.41 21.61 16.16
CA GLY A 208 -50.34 21.83 17.12
C GLY A 208 -49.20 22.67 16.54
N ILE A 209 -48.75 22.34 15.32
CA ILE A 209 -47.67 23.08 14.65
C ILE A 209 -48.12 24.50 14.26
N LEU A 210 -49.31 24.66 13.67
CA LEU A 210 -49.82 25.98 13.28
C LEU A 210 -49.95 26.92 14.49
N GLN A 211 -50.41 26.41 15.64
CA GLN A 211 -50.53 27.17 16.87
C GLN A 211 -49.16 27.69 17.36
N GLN A 212 -48.13 26.86 17.35
CA GLN A 212 -46.77 27.27 17.72
C GLN A 212 -46.15 28.26 16.73
N LEU A 213 -46.55 28.20 15.46
CA LEU A 213 -46.17 29.15 14.42
C LEU A 213 -47.06 30.40 14.36
N ASN A 214 -47.86 30.68 15.39
CA ASN A 214 -48.79 31.81 15.47
C ASN A 214 -49.74 31.92 14.26
N SER A 215 -50.21 30.76 13.77
CA SER A 215 -51.09 30.63 12.62
C SER A 215 -52.44 30.02 13.03
N PRO A 216 -53.56 30.30 12.31
CA PRO A 216 -54.89 29.83 12.69
C PRO A 216 -55.02 28.29 12.61
N SER A 217 -55.69 27.68 13.58
CA SER A 217 -56.06 26.26 13.53
C SER A 217 -57.13 26.00 12.47
N LEU A 218 -57.15 24.76 11.95
CA LEU A 218 -58.08 24.23 10.97
C LEU A 218 -59.12 23.34 11.65
N ASN A 219 -60.37 23.38 11.14
CA ASN A 219 -61.47 22.58 11.66
C ASN A 219 -61.59 21.21 10.99
N GLU A 220 -61.12 21.07 9.74
CA GLU A 220 -61.23 19.86 8.93
C GLU A 220 -60.05 19.72 7.96
N ILE A 221 -59.84 18.51 7.46
CA ILE A 221 -58.92 18.25 6.34
C ILE A 221 -59.50 18.86 5.06
N GLY A 222 -58.68 19.59 4.29
CA GLY A 222 -59.09 20.15 3.01
C GLY A 222 -59.01 19.15 1.85
N GLU A 223 -59.61 19.51 0.72
CA GLU A 223 -59.57 18.69 -0.50
C GLU A 223 -58.14 18.58 -1.07
N LEU A 224 -57.83 17.44 -1.68
CA LEU A 224 -56.54 17.22 -2.33
C LEU A 224 -56.36 18.16 -3.53
N GLU A 225 -55.41 19.08 -3.44
CA GLU A 225 -55.05 20.04 -4.48
C GLU A 225 -53.79 19.63 -5.24
N LYS A 226 -53.64 20.18 -6.45
CA LYS A 226 -52.43 20.04 -7.27
C LYS A 226 -51.23 20.72 -6.60
N SER A 227 -50.07 20.07 -6.61
CA SER A 227 -48.83 20.67 -6.12
C SER A 227 -48.53 21.95 -6.90
N THR A 228 -48.38 23.05 -6.16
CA THR A 228 -48.30 24.40 -6.72
C THR A 228 -46.85 24.76 -7.07
N ASP A 229 -46.65 25.54 -8.14
CA ASP A 229 -45.31 26.01 -8.51
C ASP A 229 -44.81 27.12 -7.57
N LYS A 230 -43.49 27.38 -7.59
CA LYS A 230 -42.87 28.36 -6.69
C LYS A 230 -43.48 29.76 -6.85
N LYS A 231 -43.85 30.16 -8.07
CA LYS A 231 -44.42 31.49 -8.35
C LYS A 231 -45.81 31.65 -7.72
N ALA A 232 -46.67 30.65 -7.82
CA ALA A 232 -47.99 30.69 -7.23
C ALA A 232 -47.95 30.53 -5.69
N LEU A 233 -47.02 29.73 -5.15
CA LEU A 233 -46.78 29.70 -3.71
C LEU A 233 -46.27 31.04 -3.18
N ASP A 234 -45.39 31.72 -3.95
CA ASP A 234 -44.87 33.04 -3.60
C ASP A 234 -45.98 34.10 -3.53
N GLN A 235 -46.99 34.02 -4.40
CA GLN A 235 -48.14 34.93 -4.42
C GLN A 235 -49.13 34.66 -3.28
N LYS A 236 -49.38 33.39 -2.93
CA LYS A 236 -50.31 33.00 -1.86
C LYS A 236 -49.72 33.22 -0.46
N THR A 237 -48.40 33.06 -0.29
CA THR A 237 -47.76 33.08 1.03
C THR A 237 -47.34 34.50 1.42
N GLN A 238 -48.17 35.16 2.24
CA GLN A 238 -47.95 36.55 2.67
C GLN A 238 -47.04 36.67 3.91
N ARG A 239 -47.44 36.14 5.08
CA ARG A 239 -46.67 36.22 6.35
C ARG A 239 -46.88 35.07 7.35
N GLN A 240 -48.02 34.37 7.32
CA GLN A 240 -48.33 33.28 8.25
C GLN A 240 -48.12 31.91 7.61
N ALA A 241 -47.86 30.89 8.44
CA ALA A 241 -47.76 29.52 8.00
C ALA A 241 -49.17 28.96 7.68
N TRP A 242 -49.25 28.09 6.69
CA TRP A 242 -50.50 27.43 6.29
C TRP A 242 -50.23 26.05 5.72
N VAL A 243 -51.26 25.21 5.63
CA VAL A 243 -51.15 23.85 5.08
C VAL A 243 -51.77 23.79 3.68
N ALA A 244 -50.98 23.32 2.72
CA ALA A 244 -51.45 22.92 1.41
C ALA A 244 -51.72 21.41 1.41
N TRP A 245 -52.99 21.03 1.22
CA TRP A 245 -53.45 19.65 1.11
C TRP A 245 -53.05 19.06 -0.24
N SER A 246 -51.75 18.85 -0.42
CA SER A 246 -51.13 18.37 -1.66
C SER A 246 -50.07 17.31 -1.32
N GLY A 247 -49.87 16.35 -2.22
CA GLY A 247 -49.00 15.20 -1.97
C GLY A 247 -47.97 15.00 -3.08
N VAL A 248 -46.75 14.63 -2.71
CA VAL A 248 -45.65 14.46 -3.67
C VAL A 248 -44.94 13.13 -3.42
N PHE A 249 -44.84 12.33 -4.47
CA PHE A 249 -43.94 11.18 -4.51
C PHE A 249 -42.52 11.63 -4.86
N GLY A 250 -41.53 11.02 -4.23
CA GLY A 250 -40.13 11.24 -4.55
C GLY A 250 -39.19 10.40 -3.70
N LEU A 251 -37.93 10.83 -3.67
CA LEU A 251 -36.86 10.16 -2.94
C LEU A 251 -36.64 10.87 -1.58
N TYR A 252 -37.20 10.31 -0.51
CA TYR A 252 -37.05 10.75 0.88
C TYR A 252 -35.98 9.88 1.56
N LYS A 253 -34.79 10.44 1.79
CA LYS A 253 -33.67 9.71 2.42
C LYS A 253 -33.81 9.73 3.95
N ALA A 254 -33.27 8.71 4.62
CA ALA A 254 -33.36 8.53 6.08
C ALA A 254 -32.82 9.75 6.86
N GLN A 255 -33.46 10.05 7.99
CA GLN A 255 -33.20 11.25 8.80
C GLN A 255 -32.09 10.97 9.83
N ARG A 256 -31.17 11.93 10.02
CA ARG A 256 -29.94 11.79 10.84
C ARG A 256 -30.15 12.15 12.32
N GLU A 257 -31.39 12.11 12.81
CA GLU A 257 -31.76 12.55 14.16
C GLU A 257 -31.02 11.78 15.26
N SER A 258 -30.85 10.46 15.09
CA SER A 258 -30.12 9.63 16.04
C SER A 258 -28.67 10.08 16.20
N ILE A 259 -28.02 10.44 15.09
CA ILE A 259 -26.63 10.93 15.08
C ILE A 259 -26.55 12.31 15.74
N ILE A 260 -27.50 13.20 15.46
CA ILE A 260 -27.58 14.52 16.09
C ILE A 260 -27.73 14.37 17.62
N ALA A 261 -28.58 13.45 18.08
CA ALA A 261 -28.77 13.18 19.50
C ALA A 261 -27.49 12.64 20.16
N ASP A 262 -26.75 11.75 19.49
CA ASP A 262 -25.45 11.28 19.96
C ASP A 262 -24.44 12.43 20.07
N LEU A 263 -24.32 13.29 19.05
CA LEU A 263 -23.39 14.43 19.07
C LEU A 263 -23.73 15.43 20.18
N GLN A 264 -25.02 15.66 20.44
CA GLN A 264 -25.47 16.47 21.59
C GLN A 264 -25.05 15.83 22.91
N TYR A 265 -25.28 14.52 23.06
CA TYR A 265 -24.86 13.78 24.24
C TYR A 265 -23.34 13.87 24.46
N ILE A 266 -22.53 13.74 23.40
CA ILE A 266 -21.07 13.87 23.45
C ILE A 266 -20.68 15.30 23.84
N HIS A 267 -21.33 16.32 23.27
CA HIS A 267 -21.06 17.72 23.58
C HIS A 267 -21.33 18.05 25.06
N ASP A 268 -22.48 17.59 25.57
CA ASP A 268 -22.92 17.81 26.95
C ASP A 268 -22.03 17.06 27.95
N ASN A 269 -21.59 15.84 27.60
CA ASN A 269 -20.80 14.96 28.46
C ASN A 269 -19.34 14.81 28.01
N ASN A 270 -18.73 15.84 27.41
CA ASN A 270 -17.39 15.75 26.79
C ASN A 270 -16.26 15.29 27.74
N GLU A 271 -16.45 15.30 29.06
CA GLU A 271 -15.48 14.75 30.01
C GLU A 271 -15.40 13.22 29.98
N ASP A 272 -16.51 12.55 29.68
CA ASP A 272 -16.63 11.09 29.60
C ASP A 272 -16.02 10.52 28.30
N PHE A 273 -15.78 11.38 27.31
CA PHE A 273 -15.22 11.04 26.00
C PHE A 273 -13.72 11.37 25.90
N THR A 274 -13.00 11.30 27.03
CA THR A 274 -11.54 11.47 27.07
C THR A 274 -10.82 10.16 26.73
N GLU A 275 -9.70 10.23 25.99
CA GLU A 275 -8.86 9.08 25.63
C GLU A 275 -8.06 8.54 26.83
N THR A 276 -8.71 8.22 27.95
CA THR A 276 -8.03 7.64 29.10
C THR A 276 -8.08 6.13 29.02
N VAL A 277 -7.03 5.49 28.48
CA VAL A 277 -6.99 4.02 28.45
C VAL A 277 -5.55 3.50 28.59
N GLU A 278 -5.34 2.60 29.55
CA GLU A 278 -4.13 1.78 29.69
C GLU A 278 -3.85 1.01 28.39
N ASP A 279 -2.58 0.82 28.04
CA ASP A 279 -2.15 -0.02 26.89
C ASP A 279 -2.46 -1.49 27.16
N VAL A 280 -3.67 -1.91 26.80
CA VAL A 280 -4.06 -3.32 26.79
C VAL A 280 -4.16 -3.76 25.34
N ALA A 281 -3.12 -4.45 24.85
CA ALA A 281 -3.19 -5.18 23.60
C ALA A 281 -4.33 -6.21 23.68
N TYR A 282 -5.27 -6.17 22.75
CA TYR A 282 -6.39 -7.11 22.72
C TYR A 282 -6.03 -8.45 22.07
N GLN A 283 -4.90 -8.52 21.36
CA GLN A 283 -4.48 -9.70 20.59
C GLN A 283 -3.24 -10.38 21.19
N GLU A 284 -3.29 -11.71 21.30
CA GLU A 284 -2.14 -12.54 21.69
C GLU A 284 -1.32 -12.97 20.48
N TYR A 285 -1.99 -13.24 19.34
CA TYR A 285 -1.37 -13.69 18.09
C TYR A 285 -1.85 -12.86 16.91
N THR A 286 -1.00 -12.68 15.90
CA THR A 286 -1.21 -11.75 14.77
C THR A 286 -1.53 -12.46 13.46
N THR A 287 -2.32 -13.53 13.55
CA THR A 287 -2.57 -14.47 12.45
C THR A 287 -4.06 -14.56 12.12
N SER A 288 -4.39 -15.09 10.95
CA SER A 288 -5.75 -15.04 10.41
C SER A 288 -6.19 -16.33 9.70
N SER A 289 -7.52 -16.52 9.61
CA SER A 289 -8.16 -17.68 8.98
C SER A 289 -8.20 -17.57 7.46
N VAL A 290 -7.93 -16.37 6.95
CA VAL A 290 -7.80 -16.13 5.52
C VAL A 290 -6.33 -16.01 5.15
N ALA A 291 -6.02 -16.32 3.88
CA ALA A 291 -4.72 -15.99 3.33
C ALA A 291 -4.50 -14.49 3.39
N VAL A 292 -3.31 -14.09 3.85
CA VAL A 292 -2.89 -12.69 3.89
C VAL A 292 -1.60 -12.56 3.10
N ASP A 293 -1.52 -11.49 2.31
CA ASP A 293 -0.26 -11.07 1.72
C ASP A 293 0.60 -10.32 2.77
N PRO A 294 1.86 -9.98 2.46
CA PRO A 294 2.77 -9.33 3.40
C PRO A 294 2.27 -7.97 3.90
N SER A 295 1.64 -7.19 3.02
CA SER A 295 1.07 -5.87 3.37
C SER A 295 -0.17 -6.02 4.27
N GLN A 296 -0.93 -7.10 4.08
CA GLN A 296 -2.07 -7.46 4.93
C GLN A 296 -1.65 -8.02 6.28
N GLU A 297 -0.59 -8.84 6.36
CA GLU A 297 -0.07 -9.35 7.63
C GLU A 297 0.54 -8.23 8.48
N ARG A 298 1.22 -7.27 7.83
CA ARG A 298 1.71 -6.05 8.49
C ARG A 298 0.60 -5.29 9.22
N LEU A 299 -0.62 -5.27 8.67
CA LEU A 299 -1.78 -4.66 9.35
C LEU A 299 -2.08 -5.34 10.69
N LEU A 300 -2.06 -6.67 10.73
CA LEU A 300 -2.30 -7.43 11.96
C LEU A 300 -1.22 -7.16 13.00
N HIS A 301 0.05 -7.00 12.58
CA HIS A 301 1.13 -6.58 13.47
C HIS A 301 0.93 -5.16 14.01
N LEU A 302 0.57 -4.20 13.15
CA LEU A 302 0.37 -2.81 13.55
C LEU A 302 -0.77 -2.65 14.56
N LEU A 303 -1.82 -3.46 14.47
CA LEU A 303 -2.93 -3.44 15.44
C LEU A 303 -2.53 -3.83 16.87
N ASN A 304 -1.32 -4.35 17.07
CA ASN A 304 -0.80 -4.63 18.41
C ASN A 304 -0.26 -3.37 19.08
N ASP A 305 0.28 -2.46 18.26
CA ASP A 305 1.05 -1.31 18.71
C ASP A 305 0.29 0.00 18.48
N GLU A 306 -0.69 0.01 17.57
CA GLU A 306 -1.41 1.20 17.08
C GLU A 306 -2.93 1.04 17.24
N ARG A 307 -3.57 1.99 17.93
CA ARG A 307 -5.03 2.00 18.08
C ARG A 307 -5.77 2.70 16.95
N LYS A 308 -5.09 3.60 16.23
CA LYS A 308 -5.68 4.43 15.18
C LYS A 308 -4.98 4.14 13.87
N LEU A 309 -5.62 3.36 13.02
CA LEU A 309 -5.03 2.85 11.78
C LEU A 309 -5.84 3.28 10.56
N ILE A 310 -5.16 3.82 9.54
CA ILE A 310 -5.69 3.98 8.20
C ILE A 310 -5.18 2.86 7.33
N ILE A 311 -6.10 2.14 6.68
CA ILE A 311 -5.80 1.17 5.64
C ILE A 311 -6.01 1.85 4.30
N GLN A 312 -4.91 2.31 3.69
CA GLN A 312 -4.92 2.82 2.33
C GLN A 312 -4.90 1.64 1.35
N GLY A 313 -6.08 1.27 0.87
CA GLY A 313 -6.29 0.15 -0.02
C GLY A 313 -6.81 0.59 -1.38
N PRO A 314 -5.95 0.69 -2.40
CA PRO A 314 -6.39 0.97 -3.78
C PRO A 314 -7.39 -0.06 -4.33
N PRO A 315 -8.03 0.20 -5.49
CA PRO A 315 -9.05 -0.68 -6.02
C PRO A 315 -8.43 -2.01 -6.47
N GLY A 316 -8.84 -3.13 -5.85
CA GLY A 316 -8.33 -4.45 -6.22
C GLY A 316 -7.19 -5.00 -5.36
N THR A 317 -6.81 -4.31 -4.27
CA THR A 317 -5.72 -4.72 -3.38
C THR A 317 -6.13 -5.58 -2.19
N GLY A 318 -7.36 -6.12 -2.20
CA GLY A 318 -7.81 -7.06 -1.16
C GLY A 318 -8.39 -6.43 0.12
N LYS A 319 -8.80 -5.15 0.15
CA LYS A 319 -9.41 -4.49 1.32
C LYS A 319 -10.39 -5.36 2.13
N SER A 320 -11.42 -5.90 1.49
CA SER A 320 -12.43 -6.72 2.19
C SER A 320 -11.84 -8.03 2.74
N GLN A 321 -10.78 -8.56 2.13
CA GLN A 321 -10.03 -9.71 2.64
C GLN A 321 -9.19 -9.30 3.86
N SER A 322 -8.52 -8.14 3.84
CA SER A 322 -7.82 -7.59 5.00
C SER A 322 -8.76 -7.35 6.19
N LEU A 323 -9.94 -6.77 5.95
CA LEU A 323 -10.95 -6.58 6.99
C LEU A 323 -11.49 -7.92 7.53
N THR A 324 -11.71 -8.90 6.66
CA THR A 324 -12.04 -10.27 7.10
C THR A 324 -10.91 -10.84 7.96
N ALA A 325 -9.65 -10.58 7.61
CA ALA A 325 -8.52 -11.06 8.37
C ALA A 325 -8.48 -10.47 9.78
N ILE A 326 -8.70 -9.16 9.89
CA ILE A 326 -8.80 -8.43 11.16
C ILE A 326 -9.97 -8.96 12.00
N ILE A 327 -11.17 -9.13 11.42
CA ILE A 327 -12.34 -9.62 12.15
C ILE A 327 -12.09 -11.05 12.67
N THR A 328 -11.54 -11.95 11.85
CA THR A 328 -11.24 -13.33 12.29
C THR A 328 -10.19 -13.38 13.39
N ASN A 329 -9.19 -12.50 13.34
CA ASN A 329 -8.21 -12.35 14.40
C ASN A 329 -8.85 -11.83 15.71
N ALA A 330 -9.68 -10.80 15.63
CA ALA A 330 -10.41 -10.27 16.78
C ALA A 330 -11.31 -11.33 17.42
N LEU A 331 -12.05 -12.10 16.62
CA LEU A 331 -12.91 -13.18 17.10
C LEU A 331 -12.14 -14.31 17.79
N GLU A 332 -10.94 -14.67 17.32
CA GLU A 332 -10.08 -15.65 18.02
C GLU A 332 -9.64 -15.15 19.41
N ASN A 333 -9.45 -13.83 19.54
CA ASN A 333 -9.08 -13.17 20.79
C ASN A 333 -10.29 -12.75 21.64
N ASN A 334 -11.51 -13.24 21.34
CA ASN A 334 -12.77 -12.85 22.03
C ASN A 334 -13.09 -11.35 22.00
N ALA A 335 -12.54 -10.63 21.04
CA ALA A 335 -12.81 -9.21 20.86
C ALA A 335 -14.12 -8.98 20.09
N ARG A 336 -14.81 -7.90 20.44
CA ARG A 336 -16.06 -7.44 19.83
C ARG A 336 -15.74 -6.42 18.73
N CYS A 337 -16.34 -6.59 17.55
CA CYS A 337 -16.14 -5.73 16.40
C CYS A 337 -17.43 -5.00 15.98
N LEU A 338 -17.32 -3.69 15.75
CA LEU A 338 -18.33 -2.88 15.09
C LEU A 338 -17.83 -2.50 13.70
N VAL A 339 -18.50 -2.97 12.65
CA VAL A 339 -18.23 -2.60 11.26
C VAL A 339 -19.27 -1.59 10.80
N VAL A 340 -18.82 -0.42 10.37
CA VAL A 340 -19.66 0.67 9.92
C VAL A 340 -19.38 0.96 8.44
N CYS A 341 -20.41 0.90 7.60
CA CYS A 341 -20.29 1.24 6.19
C CYS A 341 -21.59 1.84 5.64
N GLU A 342 -21.49 2.83 4.75
CA GLU A 342 -22.65 3.42 4.05
C GLU A 342 -23.28 2.46 3.03
N LYS A 343 -22.49 1.52 2.48
CA LYS A 343 -22.92 0.65 1.40
C LYS A 343 -23.23 -0.76 1.90
N LYS A 344 -24.51 -1.14 1.87
CA LYS A 344 -24.98 -2.49 2.22
C LYS A 344 -24.20 -3.60 1.52
N THR A 345 -23.91 -3.45 0.23
CA THR A 345 -23.19 -4.49 -0.52
C THR A 345 -21.78 -4.76 0.03
N ALA A 346 -21.12 -3.76 0.62
CA ALA A 346 -19.82 -3.95 1.26
C ALA A 346 -19.94 -4.79 2.53
N LEU A 347 -20.96 -4.53 3.36
CA LEU A 347 -21.28 -5.34 4.53
C LEU A 347 -21.64 -6.79 4.14
N GLU A 348 -22.44 -6.97 3.08
CA GLU A 348 -22.80 -8.29 2.57
C GLU A 348 -21.59 -9.07 2.07
N VAL A 349 -20.63 -8.42 1.40
CA VAL A 349 -19.37 -9.05 0.97
C VAL A 349 -18.56 -9.53 2.17
N LEU A 350 -18.44 -8.72 3.23
CA LEU A 350 -17.76 -9.12 4.46
C LEU A 350 -18.48 -10.30 5.15
N LYS A 351 -19.81 -10.24 5.28
CA LYS A 351 -20.61 -11.35 5.82
C LYS A 351 -20.45 -12.62 4.99
N GLN A 352 -20.44 -12.50 3.66
CA GLN A 352 -20.26 -13.64 2.77
C GLN A 352 -18.87 -14.26 2.91
N ASN A 353 -17.82 -13.44 3.06
CA ASN A 353 -16.46 -13.93 3.30
C ASN A 353 -16.36 -14.68 4.64
N LEU A 354 -16.98 -14.16 5.70
CA LEU A 354 -17.09 -14.86 6.98
C LEU A 354 -17.94 -16.14 6.86
N GLY A 355 -18.99 -16.13 6.03
CA GLY A 355 -19.82 -17.30 5.74
C GLY A 355 -19.07 -18.42 5.02
N LYS A 356 -18.11 -18.11 4.13
CA LYS A 356 -17.21 -19.11 3.53
C LYS A 356 -16.37 -19.83 4.59
N LEU A 357 -16.12 -19.20 5.73
CA LEU A 357 -15.42 -19.77 6.89
C LEU A 357 -16.39 -20.41 7.91
N GLY A 358 -17.70 -20.27 7.71
CA GLY A 358 -18.73 -20.71 8.66
C GLY A 358 -18.92 -19.80 9.87
N LEU A 359 -18.51 -18.52 9.78
CA LEU A 359 -18.56 -17.53 10.88
C LEU A 359 -19.68 -16.48 10.73
N ASP A 360 -20.50 -16.55 9.68
CA ASP A 360 -21.57 -15.58 9.41
C ASP A 360 -22.66 -15.53 10.50
N HIS A 361 -22.88 -16.65 11.21
CA HIS A 361 -23.82 -16.73 12.33
C HIS A 361 -23.40 -15.90 13.56
N LEU A 362 -22.12 -15.48 13.62
CA LEU A 362 -21.59 -14.58 14.64
C LEU A 362 -21.81 -13.09 14.30
N CYS A 363 -22.40 -12.82 13.14
CA CYS A 363 -22.59 -11.47 12.63
C CYS A 363 -24.05 -11.02 12.77
N ALA A 364 -24.28 -9.84 13.35
CA ALA A 364 -25.53 -9.13 13.25
C ALA A 364 -25.42 -8.04 12.17
N VAL A 365 -26.00 -8.28 10.99
CA VAL A 365 -26.12 -7.25 9.94
C VAL A 365 -27.47 -6.57 10.08
N ILE A 366 -27.46 -5.27 10.37
CA ILE A 366 -28.67 -4.48 10.60
C ILE A 366 -28.60 -3.27 9.69
N ASP A 367 -29.46 -3.26 8.68
CA ASP A 367 -29.63 -2.19 7.71
C ASP A 367 -30.96 -1.45 7.96
N ASP A 368 -31.98 -2.21 8.36
CA ASP A 368 -33.26 -1.68 8.83
C ASP A 368 -33.62 -2.30 10.19
N VAL A 369 -33.71 -1.44 11.20
CA VAL A 369 -33.92 -1.82 12.61
C VAL A 369 -35.20 -2.64 12.81
N ASN A 370 -36.25 -2.38 12.03
CA ASN A 370 -37.54 -3.04 12.19
C ASN A 370 -37.56 -4.37 11.43
N LYS A 371 -37.12 -4.35 10.17
CA LYS A 371 -37.08 -5.54 9.31
C LYS A 371 -36.13 -6.62 9.84
N ASP A 372 -34.94 -6.21 10.27
CA ASP A 372 -33.86 -7.15 10.64
C ASP A 372 -34.01 -7.66 12.10
N ARG A 373 -34.86 -7.02 12.90
CA ARG A 373 -35.19 -7.45 14.27
C ARG A 373 -35.58 -8.91 14.34
N LYS A 374 -36.42 -9.35 13.41
CA LYS A 374 -36.99 -10.70 13.45
C LYS A 374 -35.88 -11.76 13.41
N GLN A 375 -34.90 -11.59 12.53
CA GLN A 375 -33.77 -12.51 12.39
C GLN A 375 -32.95 -12.61 13.68
N ILE A 376 -32.63 -11.47 14.31
CA ILE A 376 -31.88 -11.45 15.58
C ILE A 376 -32.66 -12.15 16.69
N VAL A 377 -33.96 -11.85 16.81
CA VAL A 377 -34.83 -12.47 17.81
C VAL A 377 -34.94 -13.97 17.58
N ASP A 378 -35.11 -14.41 16.33
CA ASP A 378 -35.19 -15.83 15.97
C ASP A 378 -33.92 -16.59 16.39
N THR A 379 -32.73 -16.10 16.03
CA THR A 379 -31.46 -16.74 16.40
C THR A 379 -31.33 -16.98 17.91
N VAL A 380 -31.61 -15.96 18.73
CA VAL A 380 -31.52 -16.08 20.20
C VAL A 380 -32.63 -17.01 20.73
N ARG A 381 -33.87 -16.85 20.23
CA ARG A 381 -35.03 -17.60 20.70
C ARG A 381 -34.96 -19.08 20.37
N GLU A 382 -34.47 -19.45 19.20
CA GLU A 382 -34.32 -20.85 18.80
C GLU A 382 -33.38 -21.61 19.75
N ILE A 383 -32.29 -20.97 20.18
CA ILE A 383 -31.34 -21.54 21.15
C ILE A 383 -31.95 -21.57 22.56
N VAL A 384 -32.55 -20.47 23.02
CA VAL A 384 -33.16 -20.38 24.37
C VAL A 384 -34.35 -21.34 24.54
N ASP A 385 -35.15 -21.53 23.49
CA ASP A 385 -36.28 -22.46 23.46
C ASP A 385 -35.87 -23.92 23.23
N GLY A 386 -34.59 -24.19 22.93
CA GLY A 386 -34.07 -25.53 22.66
C GLY A 386 -34.55 -26.13 21.33
N LYS A 387 -34.96 -25.27 20.38
CA LYS A 387 -35.35 -25.66 19.01
C LYS A 387 -34.14 -25.82 18.10
N SER A 388 -33.08 -25.06 18.38
CA SER A 388 -31.78 -25.14 17.72
C SER A 388 -30.68 -25.32 18.76
N THR A 389 -29.55 -25.88 18.34
CA THR A 389 -28.34 -26.00 19.17
C THR A 389 -27.28 -25.02 18.67
N LEU A 390 -26.45 -24.54 19.60
CA LEU A 390 -25.27 -23.77 19.22
C LEU A 390 -24.40 -24.58 18.24
N PRO A 391 -23.79 -23.93 17.25
CA PRO A 391 -22.88 -24.57 16.32
C PRO A 391 -21.77 -25.31 17.07
N LYS A 392 -21.58 -26.60 16.77
CA LYS A 392 -20.52 -27.40 17.39
C LYS A 392 -19.40 -27.60 16.38
N SER A 393 -18.18 -27.41 16.85
CA SER A 393 -16.96 -27.69 16.11
C SER A 393 -16.22 -28.85 16.79
N GLU A 394 -15.85 -29.87 16.01
CA GLU A 394 -15.07 -31.05 16.45
C GLU A 394 -13.57 -30.75 16.60
N ILE A 395 -13.19 -29.48 16.80
CA ILE A 395 -11.79 -29.09 16.90
C ILE A 395 -11.13 -29.63 18.17
N ASN A 396 -9.92 -30.19 18.00
CA ASN A 396 -9.04 -30.49 19.11
C ASN A 396 -8.27 -29.22 19.51
N VAL A 397 -8.75 -28.52 20.54
CA VAL A 397 -8.18 -27.26 21.03
C VAL A 397 -6.70 -27.39 21.41
N SER A 398 -6.30 -28.48 22.09
CA SER A 398 -4.89 -28.68 22.46
C SER A 398 -3.98 -28.84 21.24
N LYS A 399 -4.44 -29.55 20.21
CA LYS A 399 -3.69 -29.71 18.95
C LYS A 399 -3.57 -28.38 18.22
N TYR A 400 -4.65 -27.59 18.17
CA TYR A 400 -4.64 -26.27 17.56
C TYR A 400 -3.66 -25.31 18.26
N ARG A 401 -3.65 -25.28 19.59
CA ARG A 401 -2.67 -24.49 20.37
C ARG A 401 -1.23 -24.95 20.15
N ALA A 402 -0.99 -26.25 20.01
CA ALA A 402 0.34 -26.77 19.67
C ALA A 402 0.78 -26.36 18.26
N LEU A 403 -0.11 -26.41 17.27
CA LEU A 403 0.14 -25.92 15.91
C LEU A 403 0.48 -24.42 15.92
N ARG A 404 -0.27 -23.62 16.68
CA ARG A 404 -0.02 -22.19 16.91
C ARG A 404 1.37 -21.93 17.47
N SER A 405 1.72 -22.58 18.58
CA SER A 405 3.03 -22.42 19.20
C SER A 405 4.17 -22.82 18.25
N LYS A 406 3.98 -23.88 17.44
CA LYS A 406 4.97 -24.27 16.44
C LYS A 406 5.13 -23.20 15.34
N TYR A 407 4.02 -22.66 14.82
CA TYR A 407 4.05 -21.57 13.84
C TYR A 407 4.81 -20.35 14.37
N GLU A 408 4.50 -19.92 15.61
CA GLU A 408 5.16 -18.77 16.23
C GLU A 408 6.66 -18.98 16.41
N ASN A 409 7.09 -20.18 16.84
CA ASN A 409 8.51 -20.50 16.94
C ASN A 409 9.21 -20.43 15.57
N ASN A 410 8.65 -21.07 14.55
CA ASN A 410 9.21 -21.04 13.19
C ASN A 410 9.22 -19.62 12.60
N LYS A 411 8.21 -18.79 12.95
CA LYS A 411 8.11 -17.40 12.50
C LYS A 411 9.25 -16.56 13.07
N VAL A 412 9.47 -16.65 14.39
CA VAL A 412 10.58 -15.97 15.07
C VAL A 412 11.92 -16.44 14.49
N GLU A 413 12.05 -17.74 14.25
CA GLU A 413 13.25 -18.34 13.65
C GLU A 413 13.53 -17.78 12.23
N ALA A 414 12.50 -17.63 11.40
CA ALA A 414 12.63 -17.04 10.07
C ALA A 414 13.00 -15.55 10.16
N GLN A 415 12.33 -14.80 11.04
CA GLN A 415 12.61 -13.38 11.27
C GLN A 415 14.07 -13.14 11.70
N GLU A 416 14.61 -13.99 12.58
CA GLU A 416 16.01 -13.94 12.98
C GLU A 416 16.95 -14.19 11.80
N LYS A 417 16.65 -15.17 10.93
CA LYS A 417 17.46 -15.47 9.74
C LYS A 417 17.55 -14.26 8.79
N TYR A 418 16.41 -13.65 8.44
CA TYR A 418 16.38 -12.45 7.60
C TYR A 418 17.10 -11.26 8.25
N LYS A 419 16.85 -11.03 9.54
CA LYS A 419 17.47 -9.93 10.28
C LYS A 419 18.99 -10.04 10.28
N ASN A 420 19.51 -11.25 10.46
CA ASN A 420 20.96 -11.46 10.46
C ASN A 420 21.56 -11.17 9.07
N SER A 421 20.95 -11.70 7.99
CA SER A 421 21.41 -11.46 6.61
C SER A 421 21.46 -9.98 6.22
N ALA A 422 20.51 -9.18 6.69
CA ALA A 422 20.43 -7.74 6.39
C ALA A 422 21.14 -6.85 7.43
N SER A 423 21.71 -7.41 8.50
CA SER A 423 22.36 -6.63 9.55
C SER A 423 23.72 -6.08 9.11
N HIS A 424 24.05 -4.84 9.52
CA HIS A 424 25.37 -4.25 9.30
C HIS A 424 26.42 -4.87 10.21
N VAL A 425 27.55 -5.25 9.60
CA VAL A 425 28.65 -5.99 10.24
C VAL A 425 29.93 -5.16 10.25
N LEU A 426 30.14 -4.30 9.24
CA LEU A 426 31.28 -3.39 9.18
C LEU A 426 30.89 -2.11 8.43
N GLY A 427 30.70 -1.00 9.13
CA GLY A 427 30.26 0.23 8.48
C GLY A 427 28.93 0.02 7.75
N ASP A 428 28.91 0.31 6.45
CA ASP A 428 27.75 0.05 5.58
C ASP A 428 27.66 -1.41 5.09
N TYR A 429 28.71 -2.23 5.23
CA TYR A 429 28.68 -3.63 4.81
C TYR A 429 27.72 -4.44 5.66
N THR A 430 26.69 -5.01 5.02
CA THR A 430 25.81 -6.00 5.62
C THR A 430 26.47 -7.38 5.67
N TRP A 431 25.79 -8.34 6.30
CA TRP A 431 26.21 -9.74 6.26
C TRP A 431 26.24 -10.28 4.84
N ARG A 432 25.21 -9.96 4.05
CA ARG A 432 25.14 -10.26 2.62
C ARG A 432 26.31 -9.68 1.85
N ASP A 433 26.65 -8.41 2.08
CA ASP A 433 27.77 -7.76 1.40
C ASP A 433 29.11 -8.39 1.77
N SER A 434 29.28 -8.72 3.05
CA SER A 434 30.49 -9.39 3.56
C SER A 434 30.67 -10.78 2.94
N ILE A 435 29.57 -11.53 2.75
CA ILE A 435 29.59 -12.83 2.08
C ILE A 435 29.85 -12.65 0.58
N SER A 436 29.30 -11.62 -0.06
CA SER A 436 29.58 -11.27 -1.47
C SER A 436 31.07 -10.97 -1.68
N GLU A 437 31.67 -10.16 -0.80
CA GLU A 437 33.10 -9.86 -0.82
C GLU A 437 33.94 -11.12 -0.57
N MET A 438 33.54 -11.99 0.35
CA MET A 438 34.22 -13.27 0.56
C MET A 438 34.17 -14.16 -0.69
N ILE A 439 32.98 -14.39 -1.26
CA ILE A 439 32.78 -15.27 -2.42
C ILE A 439 33.57 -14.76 -3.64
N SER A 440 33.55 -13.45 -3.90
CA SER A 440 34.23 -12.87 -5.05
C SER A 440 35.75 -13.05 -5.04
N ASN A 441 36.34 -13.26 -3.85
CA ASN A 441 37.77 -13.46 -3.67
C ASN A 441 38.17 -14.94 -3.48
N GLN A 442 37.23 -15.89 -3.45
CA GLN A 442 37.49 -17.28 -3.05
C GLN A 442 38.42 -18.05 -4.00
N GLU A 443 38.23 -17.94 -5.33
CA GLU A 443 38.98 -18.72 -6.32
C GLU A 443 40.47 -18.33 -6.37
N GLU A 444 40.77 -17.05 -6.15
CA GLU A 444 42.13 -16.48 -6.27
C GLU A 444 42.87 -16.37 -4.92
N ALA A 445 42.16 -16.52 -3.79
CA ALA A 445 42.77 -16.40 -2.46
C ALA A 445 43.68 -17.58 -2.09
N HIS A 446 44.78 -17.27 -1.41
CA HIS A 446 45.78 -18.27 -1.02
C HIS A 446 45.34 -19.08 0.22
N GLN A 447 44.70 -20.22 0.00
CA GLN A 447 44.02 -21.03 1.03
C GLN A 447 44.90 -21.44 2.22
N GLN A 448 46.16 -21.78 1.99
CA GLN A 448 47.07 -22.17 3.07
C GLN A 448 47.31 -21.02 4.06
N VAL A 449 47.47 -19.79 3.55
CA VAL A 449 47.72 -18.58 4.34
C VAL A 449 46.51 -18.23 5.16
N ILE A 450 45.31 -18.33 4.58
CA ILE A 450 44.04 -18.14 5.29
C ILE A 450 43.93 -19.11 6.49
N SER A 451 44.28 -20.37 6.29
CA SER A 451 44.21 -21.39 7.34
C SER A 451 45.18 -21.14 8.49
N GLU A 452 46.37 -20.63 8.18
CA GLU A 452 47.43 -20.32 9.15
C GLU A 452 47.14 -19.02 9.91
N MET A 453 46.50 -18.03 9.27
CA MET A 453 46.03 -16.81 9.94
C MET A 453 44.96 -17.12 10.97
N GLY A 454 44.03 -18.04 10.68
CA GLY A 454 42.96 -18.44 11.59
C GLY A 454 42.02 -17.29 12.01
N VAL A 455 41.24 -17.50 13.08
CA VAL A 455 40.36 -16.47 13.67
C VAL A 455 41.14 -15.70 14.74
N ILE A 456 41.81 -14.62 14.34
CA ILE A 456 42.53 -13.77 15.28
C ILE A 456 41.54 -12.76 15.89
N THR A 457 40.99 -13.08 17.06
CA THR A 457 39.93 -12.29 17.72
C THR A 457 40.33 -10.86 18.15
N SER A 458 41.59 -10.45 17.97
CA SER A 458 42.09 -9.12 18.29
C SER A 458 42.04 -8.13 17.12
N LEU A 459 41.44 -8.50 15.98
CA LEU A 459 41.55 -7.79 14.70
C LEU A 459 40.20 -7.48 14.05
N TYR A 460 39.32 -6.86 14.82
CA TYR A 460 38.08 -6.32 14.29
C TYR A 460 38.27 -4.83 14.15
N PHE A 461 38.47 -4.41 12.91
CA PHE A 461 38.74 -3.03 12.56
C PHE A 461 37.43 -2.26 12.45
N THR A 462 37.46 -0.98 12.78
CA THR A 462 36.47 -0.03 12.29
C THR A 462 36.52 0.03 10.76
N GLU A 463 35.47 0.54 10.11
CA GLU A 463 35.46 0.70 8.64
C GLU A 463 36.65 1.55 8.16
N GLU A 464 36.98 2.62 8.89
CA GLU A 464 38.14 3.46 8.60
C GLU A 464 39.46 2.67 8.69
N GLU A 465 39.64 1.87 9.74
CA GLU A 465 40.82 1.03 9.91
C GLU A 465 40.91 -0.07 8.82
N TYR A 466 39.79 -0.67 8.42
CA TYR A 466 39.75 -1.63 7.31
C TYR A 466 40.17 -0.99 5.98
N GLN A 467 39.66 0.21 5.68
CA GLN A 467 40.02 0.94 4.45
C GLN A 467 41.50 1.30 4.43
N GLN A 468 42.02 1.79 5.56
CA GLN A 468 43.45 2.08 5.72
C GLN A 468 44.31 0.83 5.53
N LEU A 469 43.95 -0.29 6.15
CA LEU A 469 44.69 -1.55 6.05
C LEU A 469 44.64 -2.13 4.63
N THR A 470 43.48 -2.08 3.97
CA THR A 470 43.33 -2.50 2.57
C THR A 470 44.25 -1.69 1.66
N GLN A 471 44.28 -0.36 1.82
CA GLN A 471 45.16 0.51 1.05
C GLN A 471 46.65 0.22 1.31
N LEU A 472 47.03 -0.09 2.55
CA LEU A 472 48.39 -0.50 2.90
C LEU A 472 48.75 -1.82 2.21
N ILE A 473 47.86 -2.82 2.23
CA ILE A 473 48.10 -4.12 1.60
C ILE A 473 48.23 -3.98 0.08
N GLU A 474 47.35 -3.21 -0.56
CA GLU A 474 47.43 -2.96 -2.01
C GLU A 474 48.74 -2.24 -2.41
N ASN A 475 49.17 -1.26 -1.61
CA ASN A 475 50.45 -0.59 -1.81
C ASN A 475 51.65 -1.53 -1.59
N GLY A 476 51.57 -2.39 -0.57
CA GLY A 476 52.59 -3.40 -0.27
C GLY A 476 52.70 -4.43 -1.39
N GLU A 477 51.58 -4.95 -1.85
CA GLU A 477 51.51 -5.91 -2.95
C GLU A 477 52.14 -5.33 -4.23
N ARG A 478 51.76 -4.10 -4.58
CA ARG A 478 52.27 -3.40 -5.75
C ARG A 478 53.79 -3.19 -5.69
N THR A 479 54.33 -2.88 -4.51
CA THR A 479 55.77 -2.66 -4.33
C THR A 479 56.54 -3.98 -4.27
N TYR A 480 56.01 -5.00 -3.59
CA TYR A 480 56.61 -6.33 -3.48
C TYR A 480 56.64 -7.10 -4.81
N LYS A 481 55.55 -7.09 -5.59
CA LYS A 481 55.47 -7.76 -6.91
C LYS A 481 56.61 -7.37 -7.86
N LYS A 482 57.13 -6.14 -7.74
CA LYS A 482 58.26 -5.64 -8.54
C LYS A 482 59.61 -6.26 -8.16
N ILE A 483 59.76 -6.68 -6.90
CA ILE A 483 61.03 -7.15 -6.34
C ILE A 483 61.04 -8.66 -6.05
N GLN A 484 59.89 -9.34 -5.97
CA GLN A 484 59.78 -10.75 -5.59
C GLN A 484 60.65 -11.70 -6.43
N HIS A 485 60.92 -11.36 -7.69
CA HIS A 485 61.73 -12.17 -8.60
C HIS A 485 63.24 -11.88 -8.51
N LEU A 486 63.63 -10.85 -7.77
CA LEU A 486 65.01 -10.45 -7.60
C LEU A 486 65.63 -11.32 -6.50
N LYS A 487 66.40 -12.35 -6.89
CA LYS A 487 67.26 -13.13 -5.98
C LYS A 487 68.44 -12.29 -5.46
N LEU A 488 68.15 -11.17 -4.80
CA LEU A 488 69.10 -10.29 -4.14
C LEU A 488 68.88 -10.43 -2.63
N ASP A 489 69.98 -10.51 -1.88
CA ASP A 489 69.93 -10.44 -0.42
C ASP A 489 69.60 -9.00 -0.01
N LEU A 490 68.30 -8.73 0.19
CA LEU A 490 67.78 -7.39 0.49
C LEU A 490 68.21 -6.88 1.87
N ASP A 491 68.70 -7.78 2.73
CA ASP A 491 69.23 -7.45 4.06
C ASP A 491 70.72 -7.10 4.03
N ALA A 492 71.36 -7.25 2.87
CA ALA A 492 72.72 -6.82 2.66
C ALA A 492 72.88 -5.29 2.64
N PHE A 493 71.83 -4.50 2.42
CA PHE A 493 71.89 -3.04 2.41
C PHE A 493 71.50 -2.43 3.75
N SER A 494 72.26 -1.44 4.23
CA SER A 494 71.87 -0.69 5.43
C SER A 494 70.57 0.12 5.23
N GLU A 495 69.78 0.24 6.28
CA GLU A 495 68.52 1.02 6.28
C GLU A 495 68.71 2.51 5.99
N HIS A 496 69.95 3.02 6.10
CA HIS A 496 70.28 4.44 6.00
C HIS A 496 69.81 5.09 4.69
N PHE A 497 69.81 4.35 3.58
CA PHE A 497 69.46 4.87 2.26
C PHE A 497 67.96 4.79 1.93
N PHE A 498 67.12 4.26 2.83
CA PHE A 498 65.70 3.97 2.55
C PHE A 498 64.73 4.73 3.47
N GLN A 499 65.21 5.72 4.22
CA GLN A 499 64.39 6.49 5.18
C GLN A 499 63.59 7.64 4.54
N GLU A 500 63.92 8.03 3.30
CA GLU A 500 63.25 9.09 2.55
C GLU A 500 62.63 8.53 1.26
N PRO A 501 61.61 9.17 0.64
CA PRO A 501 61.03 8.73 -0.64
C PRO A 501 62.04 8.76 -1.78
N PHE A 502 61.84 7.90 -2.80
CA PHE A 502 62.73 7.86 -3.97
C PHE A 502 62.59 9.13 -4.82
N THR A 503 63.58 10.01 -4.73
CA THR A 503 63.73 11.25 -5.52
C THR A 503 64.96 11.22 -6.42
N GLN A 504 65.00 12.11 -7.42
CA GLN A 504 66.23 12.35 -8.21
C GLN A 504 67.44 12.64 -7.29
N GLU A 505 67.21 13.37 -6.20
CA GLU A 505 68.25 13.69 -5.22
C GLU A 505 68.74 12.44 -4.48
N SER A 506 67.84 11.58 -3.98
CA SER A 506 68.23 10.30 -3.33
C SER A 506 68.99 9.37 -4.28
N ARG A 507 68.59 9.32 -5.57
CA ARG A 507 69.30 8.56 -6.60
C ARG A 507 70.71 9.10 -6.85
N LEU A 508 70.85 10.43 -6.86
CA LEU A 508 72.16 11.08 -6.98
C LEU A 508 72.99 10.83 -5.73
N LYS A 509 72.44 10.93 -4.51
CA LYS A 509 73.14 10.59 -3.25
C LYS A 509 73.74 9.19 -3.30
N VAL A 510 72.97 8.18 -3.72
CA VAL A 510 73.46 6.79 -3.84
C VAL A 510 74.46 6.65 -4.98
N SER A 511 74.20 7.27 -6.14
CA SER A 511 75.14 7.22 -7.27
C SER A 511 76.46 7.93 -6.97
N ASP A 512 76.42 9.05 -6.26
CA ASP A 512 77.60 9.84 -5.88
C ASP A 512 78.35 9.14 -4.75
N PHE A 513 77.64 8.50 -3.83
CA PHE A 513 78.24 7.62 -2.82
C PHE A 513 78.96 6.44 -3.45
N LEU A 514 78.33 5.71 -4.39
CA LEU A 514 78.96 4.60 -5.10
C LEU A 514 80.20 5.07 -5.89
N LYS A 515 80.13 6.24 -6.54
CA LYS A 515 81.29 6.85 -7.22
C LYS A 515 82.39 7.24 -6.25
N ASP A 516 82.06 7.79 -5.08
CA ASP A 516 83.04 8.17 -4.06
C ASP A 516 83.76 6.93 -3.50
N VAL A 517 83.02 5.85 -3.23
CA VAL A 517 83.59 4.55 -2.83
C VAL A 517 84.48 3.95 -3.94
N GLU A 518 84.03 3.99 -5.20
CA GLU A 518 84.80 3.53 -6.36
C GLU A 518 86.08 4.36 -6.59
N GLN A 519 85.99 5.68 -6.42
CA GLN A 519 87.12 6.60 -6.51
C GLN A 519 88.13 6.35 -5.40
N LYS A 520 87.68 6.16 -4.15
CA LYS A 520 88.54 5.80 -3.02
C LYS A 520 89.23 4.46 -3.23
N SER A 521 88.50 3.46 -3.72
CA SER A 521 89.05 2.15 -4.08
C SER A 521 90.16 2.28 -5.13
N SER A 522 89.92 3.08 -6.18
CA SER A 522 90.89 3.33 -7.24
C SER A 522 92.09 4.18 -6.77
N GLU A 523 91.90 5.13 -5.85
CA GLU A 523 92.98 5.91 -5.25
C GLU A 523 93.91 5.05 -4.40
N ILE A 524 93.34 4.10 -3.64
CA ILE A 524 94.13 3.12 -2.87
C ILE A 524 94.95 2.26 -3.83
N GLU A 525 94.35 1.76 -4.90
CA GLU A 525 95.05 0.94 -5.92
C GLU A 525 96.20 1.72 -6.57
N LEU A 526 95.95 2.95 -7.03
CA LEU A 526 96.99 3.82 -7.61
C LEU A 526 98.15 4.06 -6.63
N LYS A 527 97.84 4.43 -5.38
CA LYS A 527 98.87 4.67 -4.35
C LYS A 527 99.63 3.41 -3.99
N LEU A 528 98.95 2.27 -4.01
CA LEU A 528 99.56 0.96 -3.79
C LEU A 528 100.50 0.61 -4.94
N GLU A 529 100.08 0.78 -6.19
CA GLU A 529 100.92 0.60 -7.38
C GLU A 529 102.13 1.54 -7.41
N GLU A 530 101.94 2.83 -7.14
CA GLU A 530 103.03 3.82 -7.04
C GLU A 530 104.03 3.46 -5.94
N SER A 531 103.54 2.95 -4.81
CA SER A 531 104.37 2.51 -3.69
C SER A 531 105.14 1.24 -4.06
N ILE A 532 104.51 0.28 -4.73
CA ILE A 532 105.17 -0.93 -5.23
C ILE A 532 106.24 -0.57 -6.27
N GLN A 533 105.96 0.33 -7.23
CA GLN A 533 106.96 0.78 -8.21
C GLN A 533 108.15 1.51 -7.56
N SER A 534 107.88 2.34 -6.54
CA SER A 534 108.91 3.15 -5.88
C SER A 534 109.79 2.36 -4.91
N PHE A 535 109.26 1.29 -4.31
CA PHE A 535 109.92 0.58 -3.20
C PHE A 535 110.14 -0.92 -3.46
N GLY A 536 109.49 -1.54 -4.44
CA GLY A 536 109.58 -2.97 -4.74
C GLY A 536 108.93 -3.85 -3.67
N ASP A 537 109.27 -5.14 -3.66
CA ASP A 537 108.74 -6.13 -2.71
C ASP A 537 108.98 -5.76 -1.23
N ASP A 538 109.98 -4.92 -0.96
CA ASP A 538 110.29 -4.35 0.36
C ASP A 538 109.12 -3.54 0.97
N PHE A 539 108.17 -3.06 0.17
CA PHE A 539 107.03 -2.27 0.64
C PHE A 539 106.12 -3.07 1.58
N TYR A 540 105.77 -4.30 1.18
CA TYR A 540 104.89 -5.20 1.94
C TYR A 540 105.53 -5.67 3.25
N GLU A 541 106.84 -5.97 3.24
CA GLU A 541 107.54 -6.50 4.42
C GLU A 541 107.88 -5.43 5.47
N LYS A 542 108.13 -4.19 5.05
CA LYS A 542 108.75 -3.15 5.89
C LYS A 542 107.94 -1.86 6.04
N GLY A 543 106.84 -1.68 5.32
CA GLY A 543 106.04 -0.43 5.29
C GLY A 543 105.38 -0.04 6.63
N LEU A 544 104.96 -1.02 7.43
CA LEU A 544 104.20 -0.83 8.68
C LEU A 544 104.91 -1.32 9.97
N GLN A 545 106.19 -1.66 9.93
CA GLN A 545 106.85 -2.17 11.14
C GLN A 545 106.99 -1.09 12.23
N GLU A 546 106.18 -1.19 13.29
CA GLU A 546 106.25 -0.36 14.49
C GLU A 546 107.16 -1.00 15.54
N ASN A 547 108.47 -0.99 15.31
CA ASN A 547 109.45 -1.36 16.34
C ASN A 547 110.41 -0.19 16.60
N TRP A 548 110.80 0.03 17.85
CA TRP A 548 111.61 1.19 18.28
C TRP A 548 112.97 1.25 17.56
N PHE A 549 113.55 0.09 17.20
CA PHE A 549 114.76 0.00 16.38
C PHE A 549 114.57 0.50 14.93
N PHE A 550 113.35 0.39 14.38
CA PHE A 550 112.97 0.90 13.06
C PHE A 550 112.70 2.42 13.10
N TRP A 551 112.21 2.94 14.23
CA TRP A 551 112.00 4.38 14.45
C TRP A 551 113.31 5.18 14.41
N LEU A 552 114.40 4.65 14.99
CA LEU A 552 115.75 5.25 14.89
C LEU A 552 116.28 5.28 13.45
N ARG A 553 116.00 4.25 12.63
CA ARG A 553 116.42 4.16 11.22
C ARG A 553 115.63 5.10 10.30
N LYS A 554 114.37 5.40 10.65
CA LYS A 554 113.49 6.38 9.98
C LYS A 554 114.03 7.82 10.00
N VAL A 555 114.80 8.18 11.02
CA VAL A 555 115.37 9.54 11.18
C VAL A 555 116.55 9.78 10.23
N PHE A 556 117.30 8.73 9.87
CA PHE A 556 118.53 8.84 9.05
C PHE A 556 118.39 8.38 7.59
N SER A 557 117.24 7.82 7.19
CA SER A 557 116.99 7.39 5.80
C SER A 557 115.71 8.02 5.23
N GLY A 558 115.86 8.88 4.22
CA GLY A 558 114.73 9.51 3.53
C GLY A 558 113.79 8.50 2.83
N LYS A 559 114.32 7.35 2.39
CA LYS A 559 113.54 6.30 1.70
C LYS A 559 112.56 5.58 2.62
N LEU A 560 113.00 5.09 3.79
CA LEU A 560 112.12 4.42 4.77
C LEU A 560 111.06 5.35 5.37
N LYS A 561 111.38 6.65 5.53
CA LYS A 561 110.41 7.65 6.01
C LYS A 561 109.28 7.85 4.99
N ARG A 562 109.59 7.99 3.70
CA ARG A 562 108.59 8.08 2.61
C ARG A 562 107.78 6.80 2.45
N MET A 563 108.42 5.63 2.59
CA MET A 563 107.77 4.32 2.48
C MET A 563 106.72 4.11 3.57
N SER A 564 107.06 4.41 4.82
CA SER A 564 106.11 4.26 5.92
C SER A 564 105.01 5.33 5.93
N GLN A 565 105.31 6.56 5.48
CA GLN A 565 104.28 7.58 5.25
C GLN A 565 103.26 7.10 4.19
N SER A 566 103.73 6.49 3.11
CA SER A 566 102.86 5.95 2.05
C SER A 566 102.02 4.77 2.56
N ALA A 567 102.62 3.86 3.33
CA ALA A 567 101.90 2.74 3.96
C ALA A 567 100.82 3.20 4.96
N HIS A 568 101.11 4.19 5.82
CA HIS A 568 100.11 4.75 6.74
C HIS A 568 98.97 5.45 5.99
N GLN A 569 99.29 6.15 4.90
CA GLN A 569 98.26 6.78 4.06
C GLN A 569 97.34 5.74 3.44
N ILE A 570 97.89 4.66 2.88
CA ILE A 570 97.10 3.55 2.31
C ILE A 570 96.22 2.89 3.38
N VAL A 571 96.75 2.61 4.58
CA VAL A 571 95.94 2.05 5.69
C VAL A 571 94.82 3.00 6.07
N SER A 572 95.12 4.28 6.25
CA SER A 572 94.10 5.27 6.61
C SER A 572 92.99 5.41 5.56
N LEU A 573 93.33 5.30 4.27
CA LEU A 573 92.36 5.31 3.18
C LEU A 573 91.55 4.01 3.16
N THR A 574 92.18 2.87 3.44
CA THR A 574 91.54 1.57 3.53
C THR A 574 90.57 1.50 4.72
N GLU A 575 90.94 2.02 5.88
CA GLU A 575 90.07 2.14 7.06
C GLU A 575 88.84 3.03 6.78
N LYS A 576 89.03 4.14 6.04
CA LYS A 576 87.92 4.99 5.60
C LYS A 576 87.01 4.29 4.61
N LEU A 577 87.58 3.66 3.58
CA LEU A 577 86.82 2.87 2.61
C LEU A 577 86.02 1.77 3.33
N HIS A 578 86.61 1.16 4.36
CA HIS A 578 85.93 0.16 5.20
C HIS A 578 84.77 0.75 6.00
N GLN A 579 84.92 1.92 6.61
CA GLN A 579 83.82 2.63 7.27
C GLN A 579 82.69 2.96 6.29
N ASP A 580 83.02 3.46 5.10
CA ASP A 580 82.02 3.78 4.07
C ASP A 580 81.33 2.51 3.54
N LEU A 581 82.06 1.41 3.35
CA LEU A 581 81.46 0.11 3.00
C LEU A 581 80.60 -0.47 4.14
N GLY A 582 80.92 -0.17 5.39
CA GLY A 582 80.08 -0.49 6.55
C GLY A 582 78.76 0.29 6.57
N LEU A 583 78.66 1.41 5.85
CA LEU A 583 77.38 2.09 5.58
C LEU A 583 76.59 1.39 4.47
N LEU A 584 77.22 0.55 3.63
CA LEU A 584 76.54 -0.26 2.62
C LEU A 584 76.11 -1.63 3.17
N TYR A 585 76.99 -2.36 3.87
CA TYR A 585 76.77 -3.74 4.34
C TYR A 585 76.80 -3.88 5.87
N GLN A 586 75.85 -4.64 6.45
CA GLN A 586 75.70 -4.76 7.91
C GLN A 586 76.81 -5.55 8.64
N SER A 587 77.69 -6.30 7.97
CA SER A 587 78.87 -6.89 8.62
C SER A 587 79.94 -7.43 7.65
N LYS A 588 81.04 -6.70 7.48
CA LYS A 588 82.38 -7.28 7.21
C LYS A 588 83.33 -6.54 8.15
N THR A 589 83.85 -7.17 9.21
CA THR A 589 84.99 -6.64 9.98
C THR A 589 86.27 -7.23 9.39
N LEU A 590 87.21 -6.38 8.95
CA LEU A 590 88.45 -6.82 8.33
C LEU A 590 89.65 -6.35 9.15
N ASN A 591 90.46 -7.30 9.61
CA ASN A 591 91.73 -7.06 10.29
C ASN A 591 92.85 -7.11 9.24
N LEU A 592 92.94 -6.08 8.40
CA LEU A 592 93.81 -6.07 7.22
C LEU A 592 95.28 -5.86 7.62
N GLN A 593 96.12 -6.88 7.43
CA GLN A 593 97.58 -6.70 7.30
C GLN A 593 97.87 -6.22 5.87
N ILE A 594 98.74 -5.22 5.66
CA ILE A 594 99.19 -4.83 4.31
C ILE A 594 99.97 -6.02 3.72
N SER A 595 99.27 -6.91 3.05
CA SER A 595 99.76 -8.09 2.34
C SER A 595 98.95 -8.27 1.05
N HIS A 596 99.15 -9.38 0.33
CA HIS A 596 98.41 -9.73 -0.89
C HIS A 596 96.88 -9.69 -0.75
N GLU A 597 96.36 -9.80 0.49
CA GLU A 597 94.93 -9.75 0.80
C GLU A 597 94.27 -8.39 0.44
N LEU A 598 95.02 -7.28 0.50
CA LEU A 598 94.49 -5.94 0.17
C LEU A 598 94.07 -5.83 -1.30
N ASN A 599 94.85 -6.41 -2.22
CA ASN A 599 94.52 -6.43 -3.64
C ASN A 599 93.30 -7.31 -3.93
N SER A 600 93.17 -8.43 -3.23
CA SER A 600 91.97 -9.28 -3.35
C SER A 600 90.73 -8.53 -2.89
N PHE A 601 90.83 -7.83 -1.74
CA PHE A 601 89.74 -7.02 -1.20
C PHE A 601 89.31 -5.88 -2.12
N ILE A 602 90.26 -5.13 -2.71
CA ILE A 602 89.97 -4.04 -3.66
C ILE A 602 89.24 -4.59 -4.90
N ASN A 603 89.74 -5.69 -5.47
CA ASN A 603 89.13 -6.30 -6.66
C ASN A 603 87.74 -6.87 -6.39
N GLU A 604 87.54 -7.52 -5.25
CA GLU A 604 86.23 -8.02 -4.83
C GLU A 604 85.24 -6.88 -4.59
N THR A 605 85.69 -5.81 -3.93
CA THR A 605 84.90 -4.58 -3.69
C THR A 605 84.50 -3.91 -5.01
N LYS A 606 85.41 -3.76 -5.97
CA LYS A 606 85.10 -3.19 -7.29
C LYS A 606 84.08 -4.04 -8.04
N LYS A 607 84.24 -5.37 -8.01
CA LYS A 607 83.30 -6.28 -8.64
C LYS A 607 81.89 -6.19 -8.02
N GLU A 608 81.80 -6.08 -6.70
CA GLU A 608 80.53 -5.83 -5.99
C GLU A 608 79.92 -4.46 -6.39
N LEU A 609 80.72 -3.39 -6.45
CA LEU A 609 80.27 -2.05 -6.84
C LEU A 609 79.82 -1.96 -8.31
N GLU A 610 80.51 -2.63 -9.23
CA GLU A 610 80.11 -2.75 -10.65
C GLU A 610 78.79 -3.52 -10.81
N GLN A 611 78.59 -4.56 -10.00
CA GLN A 611 77.34 -5.31 -9.97
C GLN A 611 76.18 -4.48 -9.38
N LEU A 612 76.45 -3.62 -8.40
CA LEU A 612 75.46 -2.69 -7.85
C LEU A 612 75.11 -1.56 -8.83
N SER A 613 76.10 -0.94 -9.45
CA SER A 613 75.90 0.15 -10.42
C SER A 613 75.11 -0.31 -11.65
N SER A 614 75.37 -1.54 -12.13
CA SER A 614 74.63 -2.15 -13.24
C SER A 614 73.17 -2.50 -12.90
N ASN A 615 72.82 -2.64 -11.62
CA ASN A 615 71.46 -2.92 -11.15
C ASN A 615 70.68 -1.67 -10.69
N MET A 616 71.19 -0.44 -10.90
CA MET A 616 70.57 0.82 -10.45
C MET A 616 69.16 1.09 -10.99
N VAL A 617 68.73 0.41 -12.06
CA VAL A 617 67.33 0.47 -12.54
C VAL A 617 66.38 -0.26 -11.59
N LYS A 618 66.82 -1.38 -11.02
CA LYS A 618 66.09 -2.19 -10.03
C LYS A 618 66.17 -1.61 -8.62
N TYR A 619 67.17 -0.76 -8.36
CA TYR A 619 67.34 -0.05 -7.08
C TYR A 619 66.10 0.77 -6.71
N ARG A 620 65.44 1.40 -7.68
CA ARG A 620 64.19 2.13 -7.44
C ARG A 620 63.11 1.23 -6.83
N ASP A 621 62.88 0.05 -7.39
CA ASP A 621 61.81 -0.84 -6.92
C ASP A 621 62.15 -1.43 -5.53
N ILE A 622 63.43 -1.74 -5.26
CA ILE A 622 63.91 -2.14 -3.93
C ILE A 622 63.75 -1.02 -2.90
N HIS A 623 64.08 0.20 -3.30
CA HIS A 623 63.94 1.38 -2.46
C HIS A 623 62.47 1.66 -2.16
N ASP A 624 61.60 1.62 -3.17
CA ASP A 624 60.15 1.80 -2.99
C ASP A 624 59.59 0.77 -1.99
N TRP A 625 60.02 -0.50 -2.05
CA TRP A 625 59.64 -1.54 -1.08
C TRP A 625 60.19 -1.30 0.34
N LYS A 626 61.49 -1.06 0.50
CA LYS A 626 62.10 -0.85 1.83
C LYS A 626 61.58 0.45 2.48
N TYR A 627 61.37 1.51 1.70
CA TYR A 627 60.74 2.75 2.18
C TYR A 627 59.28 2.51 2.62
N PHE A 628 58.50 1.78 1.82
CA PHE A 628 57.15 1.37 2.21
C PHE A 628 57.17 0.54 3.50
N LYS A 629 58.00 -0.50 3.59
CA LYS A 629 58.08 -1.35 4.78
C LYS A 629 58.53 -0.57 6.03
N GLY A 630 59.46 0.37 5.88
CA GLY A 630 59.92 1.24 6.96
C GLY A 630 58.95 2.38 7.34
N SER A 631 57.97 2.71 6.49
CA SER A 631 56.96 3.73 6.79
C SER A 631 55.77 3.20 7.59
N ILE A 632 55.65 1.87 7.72
CA ILE A 632 54.61 1.22 8.52
C ILE A 632 55.08 1.21 9.98
N GLU A 633 54.30 1.81 10.88
CA GLU A 633 54.57 1.76 12.32
C GLU A 633 54.59 0.29 12.82
N GLU A 634 55.48 -0.02 13.78
CA GLU A 634 55.54 -1.36 14.38
C GLU A 634 54.18 -1.74 14.99
N GLY A 635 53.49 -2.67 14.33
CA GLY A 635 52.11 -3.00 14.65
C GLY A 635 51.57 -4.18 13.85
N TYR A 636 50.25 -4.34 13.84
CA TYR A 636 49.62 -5.49 13.18
C TYR A 636 49.79 -5.49 11.66
N ALA A 637 49.67 -4.31 11.02
CA ALA A 637 49.83 -4.17 9.57
C ALA A 637 51.19 -4.69 9.08
N ASN A 638 52.27 -4.42 9.83
CA ASN A 638 53.60 -4.90 9.47
C ASN A 638 53.71 -6.43 9.60
N LYS A 639 53.19 -7.02 10.69
CA LYS A 639 53.14 -8.48 10.87
C LYS A 639 52.34 -9.19 9.78
N LEU A 640 51.23 -8.58 9.37
CA LEU A 640 50.38 -9.08 8.30
C LEU A 640 51.13 -9.10 6.96
N ILE A 641 51.84 -8.02 6.64
CA ILE A 641 52.65 -7.91 5.42
C ILE A 641 53.83 -8.89 5.46
N ASP A 642 54.52 -9.01 6.59
CA ASP A 642 55.58 -10.01 6.80
C ASP A 642 55.07 -11.42 6.51
N PHE A 643 53.90 -11.77 7.06
CA PHE A 643 53.28 -13.06 6.83
C PHE A 643 52.92 -13.30 5.35
N LEU A 644 52.33 -12.31 4.67
CA LEU A 644 52.02 -12.40 3.24
C LEU A 644 53.28 -12.53 2.37
N THR A 645 54.37 -11.88 2.76
CA THR A 645 55.67 -12.01 2.07
C THR A 645 56.33 -13.36 2.31
N ASP A 646 56.35 -13.84 3.55
CA ASP A 646 57.01 -15.09 3.95
C ASP A 646 56.31 -16.30 3.31
N ALA A 647 55.00 -16.22 3.13
CA ALA A 647 54.20 -17.24 2.47
C ALA A 647 54.15 -17.12 0.93
N GLU A 648 54.90 -16.18 0.34
CA GLU A 648 54.99 -15.94 -1.11
C GLU A 648 53.61 -15.78 -1.80
N VAL A 649 52.68 -15.07 -1.16
CA VAL A 649 51.33 -14.85 -1.72
C VAL A 649 51.40 -13.99 -2.97
N ASN A 650 50.73 -14.41 -4.05
CA ASN A 650 50.67 -13.63 -5.28
C ASN A 650 49.65 -12.50 -5.21
N GLU A 651 48.43 -12.76 -4.73
CA GLU A 651 47.33 -11.79 -4.68
C GLU A 651 47.00 -11.44 -3.23
N TRP A 652 47.70 -10.44 -2.69
CA TRP A 652 47.62 -10.08 -1.27
C TRP A 652 46.27 -9.47 -0.92
N SER A 653 45.80 -8.50 -1.72
CA SER A 653 44.52 -7.82 -1.48
C SER A 653 43.36 -8.81 -1.48
N ILE A 654 43.34 -9.73 -2.45
CA ILE A 654 42.33 -10.80 -2.57
C ILE A 654 42.37 -11.73 -1.35
N THR A 655 43.55 -12.24 -1.01
CA THR A 655 43.74 -13.16 0.12
C THR A 655 43.34 -12.51 1.45
N PHE A 656 43.69 -11.24 1.64
CA PHE A 656 43.31 -10.46 2.81
C PHE A 656 41.80 -10.25 2.89
N LYS A 657 41.14 -9.82 1.82
CA LYS A 657 39.69 -9.58 1.79
C LYS A 657 38.92 -10.85 2.11
N TYR A 658 39.27 -11.97 1.47
CA TYR A 658 38.67 -13.28 1.76
C TYR A 658 38.80 -13.65 3.24
N TRP A 659 40.02 -13.61 3.78
CA TRP A 659 40.28 -13.97 5.18
C TRP A 659 39.54 -13.02 6.14
N TYR A 660 39.62 -11.71 5.91
CA TYR A 660 39.08 -10.70 6.80
C TYR A 660 37.56 -10.79 6.91
N PHE A 661 36.85 -10.82 5.77
CA PHE A 661 35.39 -10.96 5.79
C PHE A 661 34.98 -12.30 6.39
N ASN A 662 35.65 -13.42 6.05
CA ASN A 662 35.33 -14.69 6.69
C ASN A 662 35.53 -14.66 8.22
N ALA A 663 36.65 -14.12 8.70
CA ALA A 663 36.92 -13.98 10.14
C ALA A 663 35.93 -13.05 10.85
N LEU A 664 35.52 -11.96 10.18
CA LEU A 664 34.50 -11.04 10.65
C LEU A 664 33.14 -11.75 10.82
N LEU A 665 32.73 -12.54 9.82
CA LEU A 665 31.50 -13.33 9.86
C LEU A 665 31.50 -14.33 11.04
N MET A 666 32.60 -15.07 11.22
CA MET A 666 32.77 -16.03 12.33
C MET A 666 32.69 -15.35 13.71
N HIS A 667 33.18 -14.11 13.84
CA HIS A 667 33.08 -13.36 15.09
C HIS A 667 31.67 -12.96 15.45
N TYR A 668 30.92 -12.48 14.46
CA TYR A 668 29.52 -12.12 14.63
C TYR A 668 28.67 -13.34 14.98
N GLU A 669 28.96 -14.50 14.36
CA GLU A 669 28.38 -15.79 14.76
C GLU A 669 28.68 -16.11 16.24
N ALA A 670 29.94 -16.02 16.67
CA ALA A 670 30.33 -16.35 18.03
C ALA A 670 29.71 -15.43 19.11
N LYS A 671 29.48 -14.14 18.79
CA LYS A 671 28.83 -13.18 19.70
C LYS A 671 27.32 -13.39 19.82
N ASN A 672 26.67 -13.83 18.75
CA ASN A 672 25.26 -14.15 18.73
C ASN A 672 25.07 -15.60 19.24
N VAL A 673 25.25 -15.80 20.55
CA VAL A 673 25.16 -17.10 21.21
C VAL A 673 23.79 -17.74 20.98
N GLY A 674 23.72 -18.66 20.02
CA GLY A 674 22.64 -19.64 19.86
C GLY A 674 21.70 -19.38 18.68
N LYS A 675 21.70 -20.33 17.74
CA LYS A 675 20.81 -20.51 16.56
C LYS A 675 21.25 -19.84 15.26
N TYR A 676 22.37 -20.29 14.69
CA TYR A 676 22.46 -20.33 13.24
C TYR A 676 21.50 -21.41 12.72
N ILE A 677 20.50 -20.98 11.96
CA ILE A 677 19.42 -21.84 11.47
C ILE A 677 19.71 -22.25 10.03
N THR A 678 20.07 -23.52 9.86
CA THR A 678 20.37 -24.13 8.55
C THR A 678 19.16 -24.82 7.92
N ASP A 679 17.96 -24.65 8.48
CA ASP A 679 16.76 -25.27 7.95
C ASP A 679 16.34 -24.60 6.63
N ASN A 680 16.61 -25.28 5.52
CA ASN A 680 16.24 -24.83 4.17
C ASN A 680 14.74 -24.94 3.92
N TYR A 681 14.02 -25.69 4.75
CA TYR A 681 12.59 -25.94 4.60
C TYR A 681 11.74 -25.03 5.48
N LEU A 682 12.33 -24.02 6.12
CA LEU A 682 11.64 -23.18 7.10
C LEU A 682 10.43 -22.44 6.49
N LEU A 683 10.56 -21.92 5.27
CA LEU A 683 9.47 -21.25 4.57
C LEU A 683 8.38 -22.25 4.15
N GLU A 684 8.74 -23.44 3.67
CA GLU A 684 7.79 -24.54 3.38
C GLU A 684 7.02 -24.96 4.63
N GLN A 685 7.71 -25.07 5.77
CA GLN A 685 7.07 -25.41 7.04
C GLN A 685 6.12 -24.30 7.50
N LEU A 686 6.50 -23.04 7.37
CA LEU A 686 5.64 -21.91 7.69
C LEU A 686 4.41 -21.86 6.78
N ASP A 687 4.56 -22.12 5.48
CA ASP A 687 3.44 -22.15 4.54
C ASP A 687 2.49 -23.30 4.85
N ALA A 688 3.01 -24.51 5.12
CA ALA A 688 2.21 -25.66 5.53
C ALA A 688 1.45 -25.40 6.85
N LEU A 689 2.13 -24.82 7.87
CA LEU A 689 1.51 -24.43 9.13
C LEU A 689 0.46 -23.32 8.93
N THR A 690 0.69 -22.38 8.01
CA THR A 690 -0.30 -21.35 7.65
C THR A 690 -1.59 -22.01 7.16
N LEU A 691 -1.49 -22.98 6.24
CA LEU A 691 -2.65 -23.71 5.72
C LEU A 691 -3.38 -24.52 6.81
N ASP A 692 -2.64 -25.19 7.69
CA ASP A 692 -3.23 -25.93 8.82
C ASP A 692 -3.96 -25.01 9.80
N ILE A 693 -3.40 -23.84 10.09
CA ILE A 693 -4.04 -22.81 10.93
C ILE A 693 -5.34 -22.35 10.27
N GLN A 694 -5.31 -21.96 8.99
CA GLN A 694 -6.49 -21.47 8.26
C GLN A 694 -7.62 -22.50 8.25
N LYS A 695 -7.27 -23.79 8.11
CA LYS A 695 -8.23 -24.90 8.14
C LYS A 695 -8.92 -25.09 9.49
N HIS A 696 -8.24 -24.77 10.59
CA HIS A 696 -8.71 -25.09 11.94
C HIS A 696 -9.20 -23.88 12.75
N GLN A 697 -8.73 -22.66 12.48
CA GLN A 697 -9.02 -21.47 13.29
C GLN A 697 -10.50 -21.11 13.35
N ALA A 698 -11.25 -21.16 12.24
CA ALA A 698 -12.69 -20.92 12.26
C ALA A 698 -13.42 -21.90 13.20
N GLY A 699 -13.00 -23.18 13.17
CA GLY A 699 -13.51 -24.18 14.10
C GLY A 699 -13.14 -23.89 15.56
N PHE A 700 -11.98 -23.28 15.83
CA PHE A 700 -11.57 -22.84 17.17
C PHE A 700 -12.47 -21.71 17.67
N ILE A 701 -12.66 -20.67 16.85
CA ILE A 701 -13.52 -19.52 17.12
C ILE A 701 -14.95 -19.98 17.47
N VAL A 702 -15.55 -20.84 16.64
CA VAL A 702 -16.90 -21.37 16.89
C VAL A 702 -16.98 -22.15 18.20
N ASN A 703 -15.96 -22.95 18.53
CA ASN A 703 -15.92 -23.70 19.79
C ASN A 703 -15.85 -22.78 21.02
N GLN A 704 -15.04 -21.72 20.92
CA GLN A 704 -14.85 -20.73 21.97
C GLN A 704 -16.12 -19.91 22.18
N GLN A 705 -16.67 -19.32 21.12
CA GLN A 705 -17.89 -18.50 21.19
C GLN A 705 -19.09 -19.29 21.72
N SER A 706 -19.26 -20.53 21.26
CA SER A 706 -20.36 -21.38 21.74
C SER A 706 -20.25 -21.67 23.25
N LYS A 707 -19.04 -21.84 23.78
CA LYS A 707 -18.84 -22.00 25.23
C LYS A 707 -19.20 -20.72 25.99
N GLU A 708 -18.87 -19.55 25.47
CA GLU A 708 -19.22 -18.28 26.08
C GLU A 708 -20.73 -18.07 26.13
N VAL A 709 -21.42 -18.31 25.02
CA VAL A 709 -22.89 -18.24 24.96
C VAL A 709 -23.51 -19.23 25.95
N GLU A 710 -23.02 -20.47 26.03
CA GLU A 710 -23.51 -21.44 27.00
C GLU A 710 -23.31 -21.00 28.45
N GLN A 711 -22.15 -20.42 28.78
CA GLN A 711 -21.86 -19.92 30.13
C GLN A 711 -22.76 -18.74 30.49
N LEU A 712 -22.96 -17.80 29.56
CA LEU A 712 -23.82 -16.65 29.77
C LEU A 712 -25.30 -17.05 29.89
N LEU A 713 -25.78 -17.99 29.08
CA LEU A 713 -27.16 -18.49 29.20
C LEU A 713 -27.41 -19.25 30.50
N LYS A 714 -26.38 -19.87 31.10
CA LYS A 714 -26.50 -20.53 32.42
C LYS A 714 -26.69 -19.52 33.56
N SER A 715 -26.16 -18.30 33.43
CA SER A 715 -26.30 -17.25 34.46
C SER A 715 -27.58 -16.44 34.32
N LYS A 716 -28.29 -16.52 33.19
CA LYS A 716 -29.48 -15.71 32.88
C LYS A 716 -30.80 -16.46 33.11
N ASN A 717 -31.86 -15.73 33.49
CA ASN A 717 -33.20 -16.28 33.62
C ASN A 717 -33.87 -16.41 32.24
N LYS A 718 -34.18 -17.66 31.82
CA LYS A 718 -34.81 -17.94 30.52
C LYS A 718 -36.15 -17.21 30.32
N GLN A 719 -36.99 -17.05 31.33
CA GLN A 719 -38.28 -16.37 31.18
C GLN A 719 -38.08 -14.88 30.91
N SER A 720 -37.14 -14.22 31.59
CA SER A 720 -36.78 -12.82 31.33
C SER A 720 -36.27 -12.62 29.91
N LEU A 721 -35.40 -13.51 29.42
CA LEU A 721 -34.92 -13.48 28.03
C LEU A 721 -36.07 -13.64 27.02
N LYS A 722 -37.02 -14.54 27.32
CA LYS A 722 -38.20 -14.75 26.46
C LYS A 722 -39.13 -13.52 26.40
N LEU A 723 -39.19 -12.76 27.49
CA LEU A 723 -39.95 -11.51 27.56
C LEU A 723 -39.25 -10.38 26.80
N LEU A 724 -37.91 -10.32 26.88
CA LEU A 724 -37.09 -9.33 26.19
C LEU A 724 -37.08 -9.58 24.68
N PHE A 725 -36.75 -10.79 24.24
CA PHE A 725 -36.76 -11.24 22.84
C PHE A 725 -38.14 -11.78 22.45
N ASN A 726 -39.16 -10.92 22.47
CA ASN A 726 -40.53 -11.32 22.23
C ASN A 726 -40.90 -11.39 20.72
N TYR A 727 -41.74 -12.37 20.37
CA TYR A 727 -42.33 -12.50 19.03
C TYR A 727 -43.57 -11.62 18.83
N ARG A 728 -44.26 -11.31 19.93
CA ARG A 728 -45.55 -10.62 19.96
C ARG A 728 -45.61 -9.72 21.18
N LYS A 729 -46.54 -8.74 21.14
CA LYS A 729 -46.92 -7.88 22.26
C LYS A 729 -47.13 -8.72 23.53
N ASN A 730 -46.58 -8.27 24.66
CA ASN A 730 -46.77 -8.92 25.96
C ASN A 730 -47.23 -7.90 27.02
N LYS A 731 -47.78 -8.40 28.14
CA LYS A 731 -48.32 -7.56 29.22
C LYS A 731 -47.23 -6.74 29.95
N THR A 732 -45.97 -7.15 29.87
CA THR A 732 -44.86 -6.53 30.59
C THR A 732 -44.34 -5.29 29.87
N TYR A 733 -44.19 -5.36 28.55
CA TYR A 733 -43.62 -4.28 27.75
C TYR A 733 -44.64 -3.51 26.94
N GLY A 734 -45.88 -4.00 26.83
CA GLY A 734 -46.94 -3.29 26.13
C GLY A 734 -46.77 -3.25 24.60
N SER A 735 -45.64 -3.68 24.02
CA SER A 735 -45.40 -3.77 22.57
C SER A 735 -44.37 -4.87 22.24
N LYS A 736 -44.01 -5.05 20.96
CA LYS A 736 -42.82 -5.83 20.60
C LYS A 736 -41.59 -5.03 21.06
N THR A 737 -40.66 -5.64 21.79
CA THR A 737 -39.47 -4.94 22.28
C THR A 737 -38.57 -4.56 21.11
N SER A 738 -38.29 -3.28 20.88
CA SER A 738 -37.40 -2.82 19.80
C SER A 738 -35.96 -3.33 19.97
N LEU A 739 -35.19 -3.41 18.87
CA LEU A 739 -33.77 -3.80 18.94
C LEU A 739 -32.97 -2.87 19.85
N ARG A 740 -33.17 -1.55 19.74
CA ARG A 740 -32.56 -0.55 20.63
C ARG A 740 -32.78 -0.91 22.11
N LYS A 741 -34.03 -1.21 22.50
CA LYS A 741 -34.35 -1.56 23.88
C LYS A 741 -33.73 -2.88 24.32
N ILE A 742 -33.63 -3.87 23.43
CA ILE A 742 -32.94 -5.14 23.71
C ILE A 742 -31.46 -4.89 23.98
N ILE A 743 -30.79 -4.16 23.10
CA ILE A 743 -29.35 -3.89 23.14
C ILE A 743 -29.01 -3.04 24.36
N HIS A 744 -29.75 -1.96 24.63
CA HIS A 744 -29.51 -1.11 25.81
C HIS A 744 -29.74 -1.83 27.15
N GLN A 745 -30.63 -2.84 27.20
CA GLN A 745 -30.88 -3.59 28.43
C GLN A 745 -29.88 -4.73 28.66
N GLU A 746 -29.45 -5.40 27.59
CA GLU A 746 -28.64 -6.62 27.65
C GLU A 746 -27.57 -6.62 26.55
N PHE A 747 -26.70 -5.60 26.53
CA PHE A 747 -25.65 -5.45 25.51
C PHE A 747 -24.70 -6.66 25.51
N ASP A 748 -24.22 -7.09 26.68
CA ASP A 748 -23.31 -8.24 26.78
C ASP A 748 -23.92 -9.52 26.22
N LEU A 749 -25.22 -9.73 26.40
CA LEU A 749 -25.91 -10.87 25.79
C LEU A 749 -25.94 -10.74 24.28
N PHE A 750 -26.30 -9.56 23.77
CA PHE A 750 -26.32 -9.30 22.33
C PHE A 750 -24.93 -9.51 21.71
N SER A 751 -23.89 -8.89 22.26
CA SER A 751 -22.52 -8.96 21.74
C SER A 751 -21.86 -10.33 21.96
N THR A 752 -22.32 -11.14 22.92
CA THR A 752 -21.86 -12.55 23.05
C THR A 752 -22.50 -13.45 22.00
N PHE A 753 -23.73 -13.19 21.57
CA PHE A 753 -24.33 -13.91 20.44
C PHE A 753 -23.81 -13.41 19.09
N PHE A 754 -23.59 -12.10 18.99
CA PHE A 754 -23.20 -11.40 17.77
C PHE A 754 -21.96 -10.54 18.06
N PRO A 755 -20.77 -11.14 18.22
CA PRO A 755 -19.54 -10.38 18.47
C PRO A 755 -19.15 -9.47 17.30
N VAL A 756 -19.69 -9.67 16.11
CA VAL A 756 -19.54 -8.76 14.96
C VAL A 756 -20.86 -8.07 14.65
N THR A 757 -20.93 -6.76 14.89
CA THR A 757 -22.09 -5.94 14.51
C THR A 757 -21.76 -5.17 13.23
N MET A 758 -22.59 -5.28 12.21
CA MET A 758 -22.41 -4.61 10.91
C MET A 758 -23.60 -3.70 10.62
N VAL A 759 -23.35 -2.39 10.50
CA VAL A 759 -24.40 -1.37 10.39
C VAL A 759 -23.98 -0.21 9.49
N ASN A 760 -24.95 0.60 9.04
CA ASN A 760 -24.66 1.94 8.55
C ASN A 760 -24.59 2.96 9.73
N PRO A 761 -24.04 4.17 9.53
CA PRO A 761 -23.86 5.12 10.62
C PRO A 761 -25.17 5.54 11.33
N VAL A 762 -26.26 5.71 10.57
CA VAL A 762 -27.57 6.09 11.13
C VAL A 762 -28.14 4.99 12.02
N VAL A 763 -28.06 3.74 11.56
CA VAL A 763 -28.50 2.56 12.31
C VAL A 763 -27.66 2.39 13.58
N CYS A 764 -26.34 2.57 13.49
CA CYS A 764 -25.41 2.54 14.62
C CYS A 764 -25.92 3.42 15.77
N SER A 765 -26.12 4.71 15.52
CA SER A 765 -26.63 5.67 16.52
C SER A 765 -28.06 5.36 16.97
N SER A 766 -28.88 4.72 16.14
CA SER A 766 -30.27 4.42 16.50
C SER A 766 -30.42 3.25 17.48
N ILE A 767 -29.48 2.29 17.49
CA ILE A 767 -29.62 1.05 18.27
C ILE A 767 -28.58 0.88 19.38
N LEU A 768 -27.40 1.48 19.25
CA LEU A 768 -26.30 1.32 20.20
C LEU A 768 -26.27 2.48 21.21
N PRO A 769 -26.04 2.22 22.50
CA PRO A 769 -25.81 3.28 23.47
C PRO A 769 -24.57 4.09 23.09
N MET A 770 -24.56 5.37 23.47
CA MET A 770 -23.43 6.26 23.26
C MET A 770 -22.46 6.15 24.44
N GLU A 771 -21.63 5.11 24.43
CA GLU A 771 -20.64 4.78 25.46
C GLU A 771 -19.28 4.48 24.80
N THR A 772 -18.19 4.95 25.39
CA THR A 772 -16.83 4.64 24.93
C THR A 772 -16.43 3.22 25.26
N GLY A 773 -15.62 2.58 24.42
CA GLY A 773 -15.13 1.22 24.64
C GLY A 773 -16.20 0.13 24.63
N LEU A 774 -17.38 0.39 24.05
CA LEU A 774 -18.45 -0.59 23.86
C LEU A 774 -17.99 -1.78 23.00
N TYR A 775 -17.08 -1.50 22.05
CA TYR A 775 -16.40 -2.48 21.21
C TYR A 775 -14.88 -2.35 21.35
N ASP A 776 -14.18 -3.48 21.25
CA ASP A 776 -12.71 -3.50 21.21
C ASP A 776 -12.19 -2.87 19.93
N LEU A 777 -12.94 -3.05 18.83
CA LEU A 777 -12.60 -2.58 17.51
C LEU A 777 -13.81 -1.97 16.78
N VAL A 778 -13.62 -0.78 16.21
CA VAL A 778 -14.52 -0.16 15.23
C VAL A 778 -13.81 -0.06 13.89
N ILE A 779 -14.44 -0.61 12.86
CA ILE A 779 -13.94 -0.65 11.47
C ILE A 779 -14.88 0.17 10.60
N PHE A 780 -14.33 1.14 9.86
CA PHE A 780 -15.01 1.85 8.80
C PHE A 780 -14.53 1.34 7.45
N ASP A 781 -15.42 0.75 6.64
CA ASP A 781 -15.10 0.34 5.27
C ASP A 781 -15.62 1.36 4.26
N GLU A 782 -14.90 1.50 3.14
CA GLU A 782 -15.12 2.55 2.14
C GLU A 782 -15.21 3.96 2.76
N ALA A 783 -14.34 4.26 3.72
CA ALA A 783 -14.37 5.49 4.51
C ALA A 783 -14.19 6.79 3.70
N SER A 784 -13.68 6.70 2.47
CA SER A 784 -13.70 7.83 1.53
C SER A 784 -15.11 8.23 1.11
N GLN A 785 -16.11 7.37 1.29
CA GLN A 785 -17.53 7.61 1.02
C GLN A 785 -18.37 7.89 2.27
N VAL A 786 -17.74 7.96 3.43
CA VAL A 786 -18.40 8.25 4.72
C VAL A 786 -18.07 9.68 5.12
N ARG A 787 -19.08 10.47 5.48
CA ARG A 787 -18.86 11.84 5.98
C ARG A 787 -18.45 11.80 7.45
N LEU A 788 -17.66 12.78 7.88
CA LEU A 788 -17.19 12.83 9.26
C LEU A 788 -18.36 12.97 10.24
N GLU A 789 -19.28 13.88 9.98
CA GLU A 789 -20.43 14.15 10.85
C GLU A 789 -21.38 12.96 10.99
N ASP A 790 -21.40 12.05 10.02
CA ASP A 790 -22.22 10.83 10.08
C ASP A 790 -21.56 9.74 10.96
N ALA A 791 -20.24 9.65 10.95
CA ALA A 791 -19.49 8.55 11.55
C ALA A 791 -18.84 8.86 12.89
N PHE A 792 -18.70 10.14 13.26
CA PHE A 792 -17.94 10.56 14.44
C PHE A 792 -18.43 9.86 15.72
N ALA A 793 -19.73 9.82 15.97
CA ALA A 793 -20.31 9.14 17.13
C ALA A 793 -20.06 7.62 17.12
N ALA A 794 -20.05 6.98 15.95
CA ALA A 794 -19.75 5.56 15.85
C ALA A 794 -18.27 5.26 16.15
N MET A 795 -17.36 6.17 15.76
CA MET A 795 -15.91 6.03 15.95
C MET A 795 -15.53 6.00 17.43
N LEU A 796 -16.22 6.80 18.26
CA LEU A 796 -15.97 6.88 19.70
C LEU A 796 -16.43 5.64 20.49
N ARG A 797 -17.22 4.74 19.89
CA ARG A 797 -17.67 3.50 20.56
C ARG A 797 -16.61 2.40 20.61
N GLY A 798 -15.44 2.63 20.00
CA GLY A 798 -14.37 1.64 19.85
C GLY A 798 -13.07 2.02 20.55
N ASN A 799 -12.38 1.03 21.12
CA ASN A 799 -11.02 1.20 21.64
C ASN A 799 -9.98 1.33 20.52
N HIS A 800 -10.11 0.48 19.48
CA HIS A 800 -9.31 0.56 18.25
C HIS A 800 -10.20 1.11 17.12
N GLN A 801 -9.63 2.02 16.33
CA GLN A 801 -10.28 2.72 15.23
C GLN A 801 -9.55 2.39 13.93
N ILE A 802 -10.18 1.62 13.06
CA ILE A 802 -9.65 1.25 11.75
C ILE A 802 -10.47 1.93 10.67
N ILE A 803 -9.81 2.72 9.83
CA ILE A 803 -10.43 3.46 8.74
C ILE A 803 -9.86 2.92 7.42
N SER A 804 -10.66 2.13 6.70
CA SER A 804 -10.31 1.49 5.44
C SER A 804 -10.90 2.26 4.26
N GLY A 805 -10.08 2.60 3.28
CA GLY A 805 -10.53 3.33 2.09
C GLY A 805 -9.42 3.61 1.09
N ASP A 806 -9.70 4.53 0.17
CA ASP A 806 -8.72 5.00 -0.82
C ASP A 806 -8.83 6.51 -1.01
N VAL A 807 -7.76 7.24 -0.68
CA VAL A 807 -7.68 8.70 -0.82
C VAL A 807 -7.83 9.19 -2.26
N HIS A 808 -7.53 8.35 -3.25
CA HIS A 808 -7.66 8.66 -4.69
C HIS A 808 -9.01 8.23 -5.29
N GLN A 809 -9.93 7.74 -4.46
CA GLN A 809 -11.34 7.59 -4.84
C GLN A 809 -12.15 8.83 -4.47
N MET A 810 -13.35 8.90 -5.03
CA MET A 810 -14.25 10.02 -4.81
C MET A 810 -14.56 10.20 -3.32
N PRO A 811 -14.75 11.44 -2.84
CA PRO A 811 -15.43 11.70 -1.59
C PRO A 811 -16.95 11.46 -1.73
N PRO A 812 -17.73 11.52 -0.64
CA PRO A 812 -19.18 11.52 -0.70
C PRO A 812 -19.66 12.71 -1.54
N SER A 813 -20.82 12.57 -2.20
CA SER A 813 -21.34 13.63 -3.07
C SER A 813 -21.72 14.90 -2.28
N SER A 814 -20.96 15.98 -2.43
CA SER A 814 -21.23 17.36 -1.97
C SER A 814 -22.45 18.03 -2.64
N TYR A 815 -23.45 17.27 -3.08
CA TYR A 815 -24.70 17.83 -3.63
C TYR A 815 -25.42 18.77 -2.62
N PHE A 816 -24.94 18.77 -1.37
CA PHE A 816 -25.45 19.51 -0.22
C PHE A 816 -24.62 20.74 0.17
N ASP A 817 -23.39 20.95 -0.34
CA ASP A 817 -22.46 21.98 0.19
C ASP A 817 -22.63 23.41 -0.37
N LYS A 818 -23.53 23.63 -1.34
CA LYS A 818 -23.78 25.01 -1.86
C LYS A 818 -24.83 25.78 -1.04
N GLY A 819 -24.83 25.59 0.27
CA GLY A 819 -25.89 26.08 1.16
C GLY A 819 -25.38 26.80 2.41
N GLY A 820 -24.91 28.04 2.23
CA GLY A 820 -24.85 29.06 3.29
C GLY A 820 -23.45 29.34 3.82
N ASP A 821 -23.02 30.60 3.75
CA ASP A 821 -22.08 31.14 4.75
C ASP A 821 -22.70 30.81 6.11
N LEU A 822 -22.10 29.86 6.83
CA LEU A 822 -22.34 29.75 8.25
C LEU A 822 -21.74 31.03 8.85
N ASP A 823 -22.59 31.93 9.35
CA ASP A 823 -22.18 32.90 10.35
C ASP A 823 -21.77 32.09 11.59
N LEU A 824 -20.56 31.54 11.55
CA LEU A 824 -19.93 30.85 12.66
C LEU A 824 -19.66 31.91 13.73
N ASP A 825 -20.10 31.67 14.96
CA ASP A 825 -19.79 32.54 16.10
C ASP A 825 -18.26 32.78 16.15
N GLU A 826 -17.83 34.03 16.43
CA GLU A 826 -16.42 34.48 16.45
C GLU A 826 -15.53 33.72 17.49
N GLU A 827 -16.07 32.73 18.22
CA GLU A 827 -15.41 31.97 19.27
C GLU A 827 -14.88 30.57 18.85
N LEU A 828 -15.02 30.13 17.60
CA LEU A 828 -14.51 28.81 17.15
C LEU A 828 -13.02 28.84 16.77
N GLU A 829 -12.26 27.83 17.20
CA GLU A 829 -10.83 27.70 16.86
C GLU A 829 -10.63 27.31 15.38
N GLU A 830 -9.74 28.01 14.66
CA GLU A 830 -9.48 27.78 13.22
C GLU A 830 -9.10 26.33 12.88
N ALA A 831 -8.38 25.64 13.77
CA ALA A 831 -7.96 24.25 13.56
C ALA A 831 -9.15 23.26 13.58
N ASP A 832 -10.15 23.50 14.43
CA ASP A 832 -11.34 22.66 14.51
C ASP A 832 -12.24 22.83 13.30
N VAL A 833 -12.36 24.07 12.81
CA VAL A 833 -13.10 24.37 11.58
C VAL A 833 -12.45 23.64 10.40
N ALA A 834 -11.12 23.70 10.28
CA ALA A 834 -10.40 22.97 9.23
C ALA A 834 -10.63 21.45 9.29
N LEU A 835 -10.58 20.84 10.47
CA LEU A 835 -10.87 19.41 10.64
C LEU A 835 -12.32 19.06 10.30
N ALA A 836 -13.27 19.90 10.72
CA ALA A 836 -14.69 19.72 10.41
C ALA A 836 -15.01 19.88 8.91
N GLU A 837 -14.22 20.67 8.17
CA GLU A 837 -14.29 20.85 6.71
C GLU A 837 -13.71 19.67 5.90
N SER A 838 -13.27 18.60 6.57
CA SER A 838 -12.82 17.37 5.90
C SER A 838 -13.92 16.78 5.00
N ASP A 839 -13.57 16.53 3.74
CA ASP A 839 -14.47 15.95 2.72
C ASP A 839 -15.02 14.56 3.09
N SER A 840 -14.34 13.80 3.95
CA SER A 840 -14.69 12.44 4.34
C SER A 840 -14.04 12.04 5.66
N LEU A 841 -14.50 10.95 6.28
CA LEU A 841 -13.86 10.34 7.45
C LEU A 841 -12.40 9.95 7.16
N LEU A 842 -12.11 9.47 5.95
CA LEU A 842 -10.74 9.13 5.56
C LEU A 842 -9.83 10.36 5.47
N THR A 843 -10.35 11.49 4.95
CA THR A 843 -9.60 12.76 4.90
C THR A 843 -9.33 13.28 6.31
N PHE A 844 -10.35 13.25 7.19
CA PHE A 844 -10.19 13.63 8.58
C PHE A 844 -9.12 12.80 9.29
N ALA A 845 -9.15 11.47 9.09
CA ALA A 845 -8.17 10.57 9.68
C ALA A 845 -6.76 10.89 9.17
N LYS A 846 -6.62 11.16 7.87
CA LYS A 846 -5.35 11.52 7.23
C LYS A 846 -4.73 12.77 7.84
N ASP A 847 -5.55 13.76 8.13
CA ASP A 847 -5.12 15.05 8.68
C ASP A 847 -5.01 15.01 10.23
N SER A 848 -5.27 13.84 10.84
CA SER A 848 -5.21 13.57 12.28
C SER A 848 -4.01 12.66 12.65
N THR A 849 -4.00 12.10 13.87
CA THR A 849 -2.89 11.28 14.41
C THR A 849 -2.89 9.79 13.98
N PHE A 850 -3.67 9.41 12.96
CA PHE A 850 -3.77 8.01 12.54
C PHE A 850 -2.52 7.52 11.82
N LYS A 851 -2.11 6.28 12.08
CA LYS A 851 -1.01 5.62 11.38
C LYS A 851 -1.48 5.11 10.02
N PHE A 852 -0.79 5.48 8.95
CA PHE A 852 -1.02 4.88 7.63
C PHE A 852 -0.38 3.50 7.50
N SER A 853 -1.14 2.57 6.93
CA SER A 853 -0.65 1.33 6.38
C SER A 853 -1.22 1.12 4.98
N TYR A 854 -0.39 0.61 4.08
CA TYR A 854 -0.70 0.52 2.66
C TYR A 854 -0.87 -0.94 2.25
N LEU A 855 -1.83 -1.20 1.36
CA LEU A 855 -1.92 -2.47 0.64
C LEU A 855 -1.15 -2.37 -0.66
N ASP A 856 -0.22 -3.30 -0.90
CA ASP A 856 0.77 -3.19 -1.99
C ASP A 856 0.39 -4.04 -3.22
N PHE A 857 -0.19 -5.23 -3.03
CA PHE A 857 -0.45 -6.15 -4.13
C PHE A 857 -1.79 -5.89 -4.80
N HIS A 858 -1.83 -5.92 -6.14
CA HIS A 858 -3.05 -5.70 -6.93
C HIS A 858 -3.53 -6.97 -7.63
N TYR A 859 -4.67 -7.50 -7.18
CA TYR A 859 -5.22 -8.80 -7.61
C TYR A 859 -6.39 -8.71 -8.58
N ARG A 860 -6.99 -7.53 -8.76
CA ARG A 860 -8.21 -7.38 -9.59
C ARG A 860 -7.93 -7.57 -11.08
N SER A 861 -6.86 -6.95 -11.57
CA SER A 861 -6.53 -6.93 -12.98
C SER A 861 -5.82 -8.21 -13.38
N GLN A 862 -6.33 -8.91 -14.39
CA GLN A 862 -5.70 -10.10 -14.97
C GLN A 862 -4.54 -9.77 -15.91
N HIS A 863 -4.30 -8.47 -16.16
CA HIS A 863 -3.19 -7.98 -16.95
C HIS A 863 -2.64 -6.67 -16.35
N PRO A 864 -1.31 -6.51 -16.18
CA PRO A 864 -0.68 -5.32 -15.60
C PRO A 864 -1.11 -3.97 -16.23
N HIS A 865 -1.25 -3.91 -17.56
CA HIS A 865 -1.60 -2.66 -18.26
C HIS A 865 -2.95 -2.05 -17.82
N LEU A 866 -3.85 -2.83 -17.21
CA LEU A 866 -5.10 -2.27 -16.69
C LEU A 866 -4.90 -1.37 -15.47
N ILE A 867 -3.82 -1.57 -14.70
CA ILE A 867 -3.54 -0.80 -13.48
C ILE A 867 -2.30 0.10 -13.58
N ASP A 868 -1.34 -0.20 -14.47
CA ASP A 868 -0.07 0.53 -14.58
C ASP A 868 -0.24 2.05 -14.68
N PHE A 869 -1.21 2.53 -15.46
CA PHE A 869 -1.49 3.96 -15.59
C PHE A 869 -1.87 4.59 -14.24
N SER A 870 -2.81 3.97 -13.53
CA SER A 870 -3.30 4.44 -12.24
C SER A 870 -2.20 4.34 -11.17
N ASN A 871 -1.41 3.25 -11.20
CA ASN A 871 -0.26 3.04 -10.34
C ASN A 871 0.80 4.15 -10.48
N ALA A 872 1.18 4.47 -11.72
CA ALA A 872 2.15 5.53 -12.01
C ALA A 872 1.61 6.93 -11.70
N ALA A 873 0.34 7.20 -12.03
CA ALA A 873 -0.24 8.52 -11.87
C ALA A 873 -0.56 8.89 -10.41
N PHE A 874 -1.00 7.92 -9.60
CA PHE A 874 -1.60 8.21 -8.29
C PHE A 874 -0.90 7.52 -7.12
N TYR A 875 -0.30 6.35 -7.32
CA TYR A 875 0.22 5.51 -6.22
C TYR A 875 1.75 5.36 -6.23
N GLY A 876 2.46 6.28 -6.89
CA GLY A 876 3.94 6.33 -6.90
C GLY A 876 4.62 5.09 -7.48
N SER A 877 3.91 4.31 -8.33
CA SER A 877 4.36 2.99 -8.81
C SER A 877 4.60 1.94 -7.71
N ARG A 878 4.04 2.14 -6.51
CA ARG A 878 4.18 1.21 -5.38
C ARG A 878 3.40 -0.09 -5.57
N LEU A 879 2.27 -0.06 -6.29
CA LEU A 879 1.43 -1.25 -6.41
C LEU A 879 2.11 -2.34 -7.23
N ILE A 880 1.99 -3.59 -6.78
CA ILE A 880 2.56 -4.78 -7.42
C ILE A 880 1.44 -5.49 -8.20
N PRO A 881 1.30 -5.25 -9.52
CA PRO A 881 0.34 -5.97 -10.35
C PRO A 881 0.69 -7.45 -10.48
N MET A 882 -0.33 -8.30 -10.45
CA MET A 882 -0.16 -9.73 -10.76
C MET A 882 0.29 -9.94 -12.21
N PRO A 883 1.16 -10.93 -12.48
CA PRO A 883 1.51 -11.30 -13.84
C PRO A 883 0.29 -11.83 -14.59
N ASN A 884 0.27 -11.65 -15.91
CA ASN A 884 -0.78 -12.20 -16.77
C ASN A 884 -0.49 -13.68 -17.08
N VAL A 885 -1.53 -14.52 -17.00
CA VAL A 885 -1.42 -15.96 -17.32
C VAL A 885 -1.36 -16.22 -18.83
N LYS A 886 -1.99 -15.35 -19.62
CA LYS A 886 -2.04 -15.44 -21.09
C LYS A 886 -1.62 -14.12 -21.69
N ASP A 887 -0.99 -14.19 -22.84
CA ASP A 887 -0.70 -13.01 -23.65
C ASP A 887 -1.95 -12.60 -24.43
N TYR A 888 -2.44 -11.39 -24.18
CA TYR A 888 -3.59 -10.80 -24.86
C TYR A 888 -3.55 -9.28 -24.69
N GLN A 889 -4.30 -8.56 -25.54
CA GLN A 889 -4.36 -7.11 -25.46
C GLN A 889 -5.51 -6.65 -24.53
N PRO A 890 -5.21 -6.08 -23.34
CA PRO A 890 -6.23 -5.78 -22.34
C PRO A 890 -6.92 -4.42 -22.52
N ILE A 891 -6.31 -3.49 -23.28
CA ILE A 891 -6.89 -2.17 -23.56
C ILE A 891 -6.94 -1.96 -25.06
N LYS A 892 -8.14 -1.68 -25.58
CA LYS A 892 -8.39 -1.45 -27.00
C LYS A 892 -9.06 -0.08 -27.16
N LEU A 893 -8.46 0.80 -27.96
CA LEU A 893 -8.99 2.12 -28.23
C LEU A 893 -9.66 2.13 -29.62
N HIS A 894 -10.95 2.47 -29.64
CA HIS A 894 -11.77 2.62 -30.84
C HIS A 894 -11.94 4.11 -31.12
N GLN A 895 -11.22 4.60 -32.14
CA GLN A 895 -11.37 5.98 -32.61
C GLN A 895 -12.62 6.07 -33.49
N VAL A 896 -13.71 6.61 -32.94
CA VAL A 896 -15.03 6.63 -33.58
C VAL A 896 -15.24 7.87 -34.45
N ASP A 897 -14.64 9.00 -34.06
CA ASP A 897 -14.78 10.30 -34.74
C ASP A 897 -16.26 10.71 -34.97
N GLY A 898 -17.10 10.54 -33.94
CA GLY A 898 -18.50 10.96 -33.92
C GLY A 898 -18.68 12.44 -33.57
N LEU A 899 -19.85 12.98 -33.92
CA LEU A 899 -20.23 14.37 -33.60
C LEU A 899 -20.82 14.46 -32.19
N TYR A 900 -20.40 15.48 -31.44
CA TYR A 900 -21.01 15.81 -30.15
C TYR A 900 -22.20 16.76 -30.33
N ALA A 901 -23.40 16.23 -30.13
CA ALA A 901 -24.67 16.95 -30.26
C ALA A 901 -25.62 16.57 -29.11
N ASP A 902 -26.41 17.53 -28.63
CA ASP A 902 -27.38 17.33 -27.53
C ASP A 902 -26.79 16.67 -26.28
N ARG A 903 -25.54 17.01 -25.97
CA ARG A 903 -24.77 16.46 -24.84
C ARG A 903 -24.49 14.96 -24.95
N SER A 904 -24.56 14.41 -26.16
CA SER A 904 -24.36 12.98 -26.45
C SER A 904 -23.55 12.79 -27.75
N ASN A 905 -23.21 11.53 -28.05
CA ASN A 905 -22.53 11.12 -29.26
C ASN A 905 -23.17 9.82 -29.78
N ALA A 906 -24.01 9.96 -30.79
CA ALA A 906 -24.77 8.87 -31.39
C ALA A 906 -23.85 7.81 -32.02
N LYS A 907 -22.78 8.23 -32.68
CA LYS A 907 -21.86 7.30 -33.35
C LYS A 907 -21.11 6.42 -32.34
N GLU A 908 -20.70 6.97 -31.20
CA GLU A 908 -20.14 6.16 -30.11
C GLU A 908 -21.15 5.17 -29.55
N ALA A 909 -22.41 5.57 -29.39
CA ALA A 909 -23.46 4.67 -28.93
C ALA A 909 -23.69 3.53 -29.93
N GLU A 910 -23.75 3.83 -31.23
CA GLU A 910 -23.87 2.84 -32.31
C GLU A 910 -22.73 1.82 -32.31
N GLU A 911 -21.48 2.27 -32.20
CA GLU A 911 -20.31 1.37 -32.16
C GLU A 911 -20.30 0.47 -30.92
N ILE A 912 -20.78 0.97 -29.78
CA ILE A 912 -20.97 0.14 -28.58
C ILE A 912 -22.01 -0.97 -28.83
N ILE A 913 -23.13 -0.67 -29.48
CA ILE A 913 -24.13 -1.71 -29.83
C ILE A 913 -23.54 -2.71 -30.81
N ASN A 914 -22.79 -2.24 -31.81
CA ASN A 914 -22.10 -3.11 -32.76
C ASN A 914 -21.12 -4.05 -32.05
N PHE A 915 -20.39 -3.56 -31.06
CA PHE A 915 -19.53 -4.40 -30.23
C PHE A 915 -20.33 -5.45 -29.45
N ILE A 916 -21.45 -5.07 -28.82
CA ILE A 916 -22.27 -6.04 -28.08
C ILE A 916 -22.77 -7.15 -29.02
N LYS A 917 -23.15 -6.80 -30.25
CA LYS A 917 -23.61 -7.77 -31.26
C LYS A 917 -22.55 -8.81 -31.68
N THR A 918 -21.26 -8.55 -31.47
CA THR A 918 -20.20 -9.52 -31.79
C THR A 918 -19.92 -10.52 -30.68
N LEU A 919 -20.51 -10.33 -29.49
CA LEU A 919 -20.30 -11.22 -28.35
C LEU A 919 -20.94 -12.59 -28.59
N ASP A 920 -20.17 -13.63 -28.27
CA ASP A 920 -20.65 -15.01 -28.32
C ASP A 920 -21.50 -15.32 -27.07
N VAL A 921 -22.73 -15.79 -27.29
CA VAL A 921 -23.69 -16.14 -26.23
C VAL A 921 -23.19 -17.29 -25.37
N ASP A 922 -22.40 -18.21 -25.93
CA ASP A 922 -21.93 -19.40 -25.20
C ASP A 922 -20.72 -19.11 -24.29
N GLN A 923 -20.06 -17.96 -24.46
CA GLN A 923 -18.89 -17.55 -23.67
C GLN A 923 -18.96 -16.08 -23.23
N LEU A 924 -20.10 -15.66 -22.66
CA LEU A 924 -20.31 -14.27 -22.28
C LEU A 924 -19.46 -13.85 -21.06
N PRO A 925 -18.64 -12.80 -21.17
CA PRO A 925 -18.03 -12.18 -20.01
C PRO A 925 -19.07 -11.39 -19.21
N THR A 926 -18.77 -11.08 -17.95
CA THR A 926 -19.51 -10.03 -17.25
C THR A 926 -19.19 -8.68 -17.91
N LEU A 927 -20.21 -7.89 -18.25
CA LEU A 927 -20.08 -6.69 -19.07
C LEU A 927 -20.64 -5.46 -18.35
N GLY A 928 -19.93 -4.33 -18.43
CA GLY A 928 -20.41 -3.04 -17.94
C GLY A 928 -20.12 -1.93 -18.94
N ILE A 929 -20.99 -0.92 -19.00
CA ILE A 929 -20.81 0.26 -19.84
C ILE A 929 -20.68 1.49 -18.96
N ALA A 930 -19.62 2.25 -19.18
CA ALA A 930 -19.30 3.48 -18.48
C ALA A 930 -19.41 4.67 -19.44
N THR A 931 -20.08 5.75 -19.01
CA THR A 931 -20.20 6.98 -19.80
C THR A 931 -19.76 8.21 -19.02
N PHE A 932 -19.28 9.24 -19.72
CA PHE A 932 -18.87 10.49 -19.06
C PHE A 932 -20.05 11.36 -18.62
N ASN A 933 -21.25 11.14 -19.16
CA ASN A 933 -22.45 11.83 -18.67
C ASN A 933 -23.71 10.94 -18.73
N MET A 934 -24.77 11.41 -18.08
CA MET A 934 -26.05 10.70 -18.03
C MET A 934 -26.80 10.71 -19.37
N ASP A 935 -26.62 11.75 -20.18
CA ASP A 935 -27.33 11.90 -21.46
C ASP A 935 -26.89 10.79 -22.44
N GLN A 936 -25.58 10.53 -22.53
CA GLN A 936 -25.01 9.41 -23.28
C GLN A 936 -25.45 8.05 -22.76
N ARG A 937 -25.49 7.88 -21.43
CA ARG A 937 -25.97 6.64 -20.79
C ARG A 937 -27.39 6.31 -21.24
N ASN A 938 -28.26 7.32 -21.25
CA ASN A 938 -29.65 7.16 -21.64
C ASN A 938 -29.76 6.87 -23.14
N LEU A 939 -28.97 7.55 -23.97
CA LEU A 939 -28.92 7.27 -25.41
C LEU A 939 -28.56 5.80 -25.68
N ILE A 940 -27.50 5.27 -25.04
CA ILE A 940 -27.12 3.87 -25.20
C ILE A 940 -28.25 2.93 -24.76
N TRP A 941 -28.94 3.24 -23.65
CA TRP A 941 -30.13 2.48 -23.25
C TRP A 941 -31.21 2.48 -24.32
N ASP A 942 -31.52 3.63 -24.91
CA ASP A 942 -32.54 3.76 -25.94
C ASP A 942 -32.18 2.93 -27.19
N HIS A 943 -30.91 2.93 -27.61
CA HIS A 943 -30.42 2.07 -28.68
C HIS A 943 -30.52 0.57 -28.34
N ILE A 944 -30.19 0.16 -27.11
CA ILE A 944 -30.38 -1.23 -26.66
C ILE A 944 -31.85 -1.63 -26.73
N TYR A 945 -32.76 -0.78 -26.25
CA TYR A 945 -34.19 -1.09 -26.29
C TYR A 945 -34.72 -1.22 -27.71
N ALA A 946 -34.33 -0.30 -28.60
CA ALA A 946 -34.70 -0.37 -30.01
C ALA A 946 -34.20 -1.67 -30.67
N GLU A 947 -32.97 -2.09 -30.36
CA GLU A 947 -32.41 -3.33 -30.91
C GLU A 947 -33.04 -4.59 -30.31
N ILE A 948 -33.43 -4.57 -29.03
CA ILE A 948 -34.18 -5.66 -28.38
C ILE A 948 -35.53 -5.87 -29.07
N GLU A 949 -36.21 -4.79 -29.47
CA GLU A 949 -37.48 -4.85 -30.19
C GLU A 949 -37.30 -5.33 -31.64
N ALA A 950 -36.21 -4.91 -32.30
CA ALA A 950 -35.93 -5.26 -33.69
C ALA A 950 -35.40 -6.69 -33.88
N SER A 951 -34.66 -7.25 -32.91
CA SER A 951 -33.90 -8.49 -33.07
C SER A 951 -34.09 -9.47 -31.90
N SER A 952 -34.68 -10.64 -32.20
CA SER A 952 -34.89 -11.70 -31.21
C SER A 952 -33.58 -12.31 -30.70
N SER A 953 -32.54 -12.40 -31.53
CA SER A 953 -31.22 -12.90 -31.12
C SER A 953 -30.53 -11.94 -30.17
N PHE A 954 -30.60 -10.63 -30.44
CA PHE A 954 -30.06 -9.60 -29.56
C PHE A 954 -30.80 -9.55 -28.21
N ASN A 955 -32.13 -9.71 -28.21
CA ASN A 955 -32.90 -9.82 -26.97
C ASN A 955 -32.43 -11.00 -26.09
N LYS A 956 -32.18 -12.18 -26.69
CA LYS A 956 -31.66 -13.34 -25.94
C LYS A 956 -30.28 -13.06 -25.35
N LEU A 957 -29.37 -12.47 -26.14
CA LEU A 957 -28.04 -12.05 -25.69
C LEU A 957 -28.14 -11.08 -24.50
N MET A 958 -28.97 -10.05 -24.60
CA MET A 958 -29.14 -9.06 -23.54
C MET A 958 -29.75 -9.65 -22.27
N GLN A 959 -30.65 -10.63 -22.37
CA GLN A 959 -31.21 -11.32 -21.20
C GLN A 959 -30.13 -12.06 -20.42
N GLU A 960 -29.24 -12.79 -21.09
CA GLU A 960 -28.12 -13.48 -20.43
C GLU A 960 -27.11 -12.49 -19.85
N LEU A 961 -26.80 -11.39 -20.56
CA LEU A 961 -25.94 -10.33 -20.03
C LEU A 961 -26.51 -9.70 -18.74
N ILE A 962 -27.81 -9.37 -18.71
CA ILE A 962 -28.48 -8.82 -17.52
C ILE A 962 -28.43 -9.81 -16.36
N LYS A 963 -28.68 -11.10 -16.63
CA LYS A 963 -28.59 -12.16 -15.63
C LYS A 963 -27.16 -12.29 -15.07
N ASN A 964 -26.14 -12.05 -15.89
CA ASN A 964 -24.73 -12.00 -15.50
C ASN A 964 -24.30 -10.63 -14.94
N GLY A 965 -25.25 -9.74 -14.63
CA GLY A 965 -24.99 -8.47 -13.95
C GLY A 965 -24.68 -7.30 -14.89
N PHE A 966 -25.17 -7.25 -16.11
CA PHE A 966 -24.96 -6.10 -17.01
C PHE A 966 -25.40 -4.75 -16.38
N PHE A 967 -24.62 -3.69 -16.60
CA PHE A 967 -25.00 -2.33 -16.21
C PHE A 967 -24.56 -1.28 -17.24
N ILE A 968 -25.22 -0.11 -17.21
CA ILE A 968 -24.78 1.12 -17.87
C ILE A 968 -24.85 2.26 -16.85
N LYS A 969 -23.71 2.84 -16.49
CA LYS A 969 -23.59 3.86 -15.46
C LYS A 969 -22.70 5.01 -15.92
N ASN A 970 -22.92 6.21 -15.39
CA ASN A 970 -22.05 7.37 -15.60
C ASN A 970 -20.94 7.43 -14.53
N LEU A 971 -19.91 8.26 -14.76
CA LEU A 971 -18.77 8.51 -13.86
C LEU A 971 -19.13 8.55 -12.36
N GLU A 972 -20.19 9.26 -11.99
CA GLU A 972 -20.57 9.47 -10.58
C GLU A 972 -21.18 8.22 -9.90
N ASN A 973 -21.72 7.28 -10.69
CA ASN A 973 -22.52 6.16 -10.17
C ASN A 973 -21.85 4.79 -10.30
N ILE A 974 -20.72 4.68 -11.01
CA ILE A 974 -20.05 3.41 -11.30
C ILE A 974 -19.18 2.89 -10.12
N GLN A 975 -19.09 3.65 -9.03
CA GLN A 975 -18.19 3.32 -7.94
C GLN A 975 -18.59 2.02 -7.22
N GLY A 976 -17.60 1.16 -7.02
CA GLY A 976 -17.78 -0.16 -6.41
C GLY A 976 -18.28 -1.24 -7.37
N ASP A 977 -18.64 -0.90 -8.61
CA ASP A 977 -18.90 -1.90 -9.66
C ASP A 977 -17.61 -2.32 -10.34
N GLU A 978 -17.56 -3.56 -10.84
CA GLU A 978 -16.43 -4.10 -11.59
C GLU A 978 -16.90 -5.22 -12.52
N ARG A 979 -16.33 -5.34 -13.72
CA ARG A 979 -16.71 -6.37 -14.70
C ARG A 979 -15.48 -6.91 -15.42
N ASP A 980 -15.61 -8.11 -15.99
CA ASP A 980 -14.57 -8.68 -16.83
C ASP A 980 -14.26 -7.74 -17.99
N VAL A 981 -15.30 -7.24 -18.66
CA VAL A 981 -15.19 -6.28 -19.76
C VAL A 981 -15.91 -4.99 -19.41
N ILE A 982 -15.22 -3.86 -19.58
CA ILE A 982 -15.81 -2.52 -19.49
C ILE A 982 -15.76 -1.85 -20.86
N LEU A 983 -16.88 -1.29 -21.29
CA LEU A 983 -16.97 -0.41 -22.46
C LEU A 983 -17.06 1.03 -21.98
N LEU A 984 -16.09 1.87 -22.33
CA LEU A 984 -16.05 3.27 -21.96
C LEU A 984 -16.41 4.14 -23.17
N SER A 985 -17.51 4.91 -23.10
CA SER A 985 -17.79 6.00 -24.04
C SER A 985 -17.33 7.34 -23.44
N THR A 986 -16.38 7.99 -24.11
CA THR A 986 -15.89 9.32 -23.68
C THR A 986 -16.88 10.44 -23.98
N THR A 987 -17.90 10.18 -24.81
CA THR A 987 -19.03 11.06 -25.13
C THR A 987 -18.66 12.31 -25.94
N PHE A 988 -17.48 12.89 -25.77
CA PHE A 988 -17.12 14.16 -26.39
C PHE A 988 -16.43 13.99 -27.74
N GLY A 989 -16.75 14.89 -28.67
CA GLY A 989 -16.23 14.95 -30.04
C GLY A 989 -16.38 16.35 -30.64
N LYS A 990 -16.01 16.50 -31.91
CA LYS A 990 -16.21 17.77 -32.65
C LYS A 990 -17.72 18.04 -32.78
N ASN A 991 -18.15 19.29 -32.66
CA ASN A 991 -19.54 19.65 -32.95
C ASN A 991 -19.79 19.72 -34.47
N ASP A 992 -21.04 19.99 -34.85
CA ASP A 992 -21.50 20.27 -36.22
C ASP A 992 -20.67 21.35 -36.95
N GLN A 993 -20.11 22.32 -36.21
CA GLN A 993 -19.24 23.38 -36.73
C GLN A 993 -17.74 22.99 -36.77
N GLY A 994 -17.39 21.74 -36.49
CA GLY A 994 -16.00 21.23 -36.47
C GLY A 994 -15.15 21.65 -35.26
N SER A 995 -15.73 22.33 -34.28
CA SER A 995 -15.06 22.80 -33.06
C SER A 995 -15.10 21.76 -31.94
N PHE A 996 -13.98 21.57 -31.24
CA PHE A 996 -13.89 20.68 -30.07
C PHE A 996 -13.88 21.50 -28.76
N ARG A 997 -15.00 21.52 -28.04
CA ARG A 997 -15.14 22.25 -26.77
C ARG A 997 -14.62 21.41 -25.60
N GLN A 998 -13.63 21.92 -24.86
CA GLN A 998 -12.97 21.21 -23.75
C GLN A 998 -13.69 21.37 -22.40
N ASN A 999 -15.03 21.29 -22.39
CA ASN A 999 -15.84 21.42 -21.17
C ASN A 999 -16.35 20.05 -20.73
N PHE A 1000 -15.52 19.25 -20.06
CA PHE A 1000 -15.81 17.86 -19.73
C PHE A 1000 -16.60 17.67 -18.40
N GLY A 1001 -17.33 18.71 -17.98
CA GLY A 1001 -18.09 18.68 -16.73
C GLY A 1001 -17.20 18.52 -15.50
N GLN A 1002 -17.54 17.58 -14.63
CA GLN A 1002 -16.82 17.32 -13.37
C GLN A 1002 -15.36 16.88 -13.57
N LEU A 1003 -15.01 16.32 -14.73
CA LEU A 1003 -13.64 15.94 -15.06
C LEU A 1003 -12.69 17.15 -15.15
N ASN A 1004 -13.22 18.35 -15.43
CA ASN A 1004 -12.42 19.57 -15.43
C ASN A 1004 -12.15 20.12 -14.02
N ASN A 1005 -12.77 19.56 -12.97
CA ASN A 1005 -12.55 20.00 -11.60
C ASN A 1005 -11.09 19.69 -11.20
N GLN A 1006 -10.33 20.73 -10.84
CA GLN A 1006 -8.91 20.63 -10.50
C GLN A 1006 -8.63 19.96 -9.16
N GLU A 1007 -9.62 19.77 -8.29
CA GLU A 1007 -9.41 19.11 -7.00
C GLU A 1007 -9.89 17.65 -7.02
N LYS A 1008 -11.02 17.38 -7.69
CA LYS A 1008 -11.72 16.09 -7.61
C LYS A 1008 -11.86 15.37 -8.96
N GLY A 1009 -11.56 16.02 -10.08
CA GLY A 1009 -11.81 15.48 -11.43
C GLY A 1009 -11.01 14.21 -11.75
N TYR A 1010 -9.74 14.15 -11.31
CA TYR A 1010 -8.88 12.99 -11.54
C TYR A 1010 -9.39 11.72 -10.84
N LYS A 1011 -10.06 11.86 -9.68
CA LYS A 1011 -10.61 10.74 -8.90
C LYS A 1011 -11.69 10.00 -9.68
N LEU A 1012 -12.54 10.71 -10.42
CA LEU A 1012 -13.56 10.11 -11.29
C LEU A 1012 -12.93 9.26 -12.41
N LEU A 1013 -11.84 9.77 -13.01
CA LEU A 1013 -11.11 9.04 -14.05
C LEU A 1013 -10.45 7.79 -13.46
N ASN A 1014 -9.74 7.94 -12.33
CA ASN A 1014 -9.12 6.81 -11.62
C ASN A 1014 -10.14 5.71 -11.29
N VAL A 1015 -11.34 6.10 -10.84
CA VAL A 1015 -12.44 5.16 -10.62
C VAL A 1015 -12.76 4.42 -11.91
N ILE A 1016 -13.09 5.08 -13.03
CA ILE A 1016 -13.51 4.39 -14.25
C ILE A 1016 -12.46 3.42 -14.80
N VAL A 1017 -11.21 3.86 -14.89
CA VAL A 1017 -10.16 3.10 -15.59
C VAL A 1017 -9.74 1.84 -14.82
N THR A 1018 -10.12 1.75 -13.54
CA THR A 1018 -9.83 0.60 -12.65
C THR A 1018 -11.01 -0.38 -12.47
N ARG A 1019 -12.07 -0.26 -13.29
CA ARG A 1019 -13.28 -1.11 -13.21
C ARG A 1019 -13.17 -2.42 -13.99
N ALA A 1020 -12.26 -2.51 -14.96
CA ALA A 1020 -12.08 -3.68 -15.81
C ALA A 1020 -11.17 -4.72 -15.13
N LYS A 1021 -11.59 -5.99 -15.12
CA LYS A 1021 -10.75 -7.11 -14.67
C LYS A 1021 -9.93 -7.72 -15.80
N LYS A 1022 -10.50 -7.83 -17.01
CA LYS A 1022 -9.87 -8.49 -18.17
C LYS A 1022 -9.61 -7.52 -19.32
N GLU A 1023 -10.65 -6.86 -19.83
CA GLU A 1023 -10.55 -6.00 -21.00
C GLU A 1023 -11.27 -4.66 -20.81
N LEU A 1024 -10.68 -3.60 -21.36
CA LEU A 1024 -11.27 -2.28 -21.43
C LEU A 1024 -11.29 -1.79 -22.88
N HIS A 1025 -12.49 -1.48 -23.36
CA HIS A 1025 -12.70 -0.92 -24.70
C HIS A 1025 -13.05 0.56 -24.57
N VAL A 1026 -12.21 1.44 -25.09
CA VAL A 1026 -12.40 2.88 -25.05
C VAL A 1026 -12.92 3.37 -26.40
N PHE A 1027 -14.21 3.70 -26.45
CA PHE A 1027 -14.86 4.33 -27.60
C PHE A 1027 -14.76 5.85 -27.44
N THR A 1028 -14.03 6.49 -28.34
CA THR A 1028 -13.74 7.92 -28.21
C THR A 1028 -13.82 8.66 -29.53
N SER A 1029 -14.36 9.88 -29.47
CA SER A 1029 -14.35 10.85 -30.56
C SER A 1029 -13.47 12.07 -30.25
N PHE A 1030 -12.60 11.96 -29.23
CA PHE A 1030 -11.58 12.98 -28.96
C PHE A 1030 -10.60 13.05 -30.13
N PRO A 1031 -10.30 14.24 -30.66
CA PRO A 1031 -9.32 14.35 -31.74
C PRO A 1031 -7.91 13.97 -31.24
N THR A 1032 -7.22 13.14 -32.00
CA THR A 1032 -5.85 12.67 -31.69
C THR A 1032 -4.87 13.82 -31.46
N GLU A 1033 -4.99 14.89 -32.26
CA GLU A 1033 -4.18 16.11 -32.13
C GLU A 1033 -4.37 16.85 -30.79
N VAL A 1034 -5.47 16.58 -30.08
CA VAL A 1034 -5.77 17.20 -28.78
C VAL A 1034 -5.12 16.43 -27.65
N TYR A 1035 -5.40 15.13 -27.51
CA TYR A 1035 -4.87 14.35 -26.38
C TYR A 1035 -3.38 13.99 -26.53
N SER A 1036 -2.80 14.10 -27.74
CA SER A 1036 -1.35 13.99 -27.92
C SER A 1036 -0.55 15.10 -27.22
N LYS A 1037 -1.22 16.16 -26.74
CA LYS A 1037 -0.60 17.26 -25.98
C LYS A 1037 -0.46 16.98 -24.48
N TYR A 1038 -0.71 15.74 -24.04
CA TYR A 1038 -0.72 15.36 -22.63
C TYR A 1038 0.53 15.82 -21.88
N ALA A 1039 1.74 15.65 -22.43
CA ALA A 1039 2.99 16.02 -21.76
C ALA A 1039 3.05 17.53 -21.40
N SER A 1040 2.63 18.39 -22.34
CA SER A 1040 2.58 19.84 -22.11
C SER A 1040 1.47 20.27 -21.15
N GLU A 1041 0.40 19.48 -21.02
CA GLU A 1041 -0.69 19.77 -20.07
C GLU A 1041 -0.33 19.25 -18.67
N LEU A 1042 0.36 18.10 -18.57
CA LEU A 1042 0.89 17.56 -17.32
C LEU A 1042 1.92 18.52 -16.70
N SER A 1043 2.81 19.12 -17.50
CA SER A 1043 3.76 20.12 -17.00
C SER A 1043 3.07 21.38 -16.43
N ASN A 1044 1.85 21.70 -16.88
CA ASN A 1044 1.12 22.88 -16.44
C ASN A 1044 0.22 22.63 -15.22
N GLN A 1045 -0.37 21.44 -15.09
CA GLN A 1045 -1.42 21.15 -14.11
C GLN A 1045 -1.15 19.89 -13.26
N GLY A 1046 -0.05 19.19 -13.47
CA GLY A 1046 0.26 17.90 -12.86
C GLY A 1046 -0.70 16.79 -13.30
N ASN A 1047 -0.79 15.71 -12.50
CA ASN A 1047 -1.68 14.56 -12.74
C ASN A 1047 -3.16 14.87 -12.44
N ASN A 1048 -3.70 15.94 -13.03
CA ASN A 1048 -5.03 16.44 -12.70
C ASN A 1048 -5.81 17.01 -13.91
N GLY A 1049 -7.10 17.24 -13.73
CA GLY A 1049 -8.00 17.87 -14.69
C GLY A 1049 -8.01 17.19 -16.07
N LYS A 1050 -7.90 17.98 -17.13
CA LYS A 1050 -7.86 17.47 -18.50
C LYS A 1050 -6.53 16.80 -18.87
N ALA A 1051 -5.43 17.16 -18.19
CA ALA A 1051 -4.10 16.65 -18.50
C ALA A 1051 -4.04 15.12 -18.31
N ILE A 1052 -4.59 14.64 -17.19
CA ILE A 1052 -4.63 13.21 -16.88
C ILE A 1052 -5.56 12.43 -17.83
N LEU A 1053 -6.69 13.03 -18.27
CA LEU A 1053 -7.56 12.43 -19.29
C LEU A 1053 -6.83 12.29 -20.63
N TYR A 1054 -6.07 13.31 -21.04
CA TYR A 1054 -5.29 13.26 -22.27
C TYR A 1054 -4.19 12.19 -22.19
N ALA A 1055 -3.48 12.13 -21.06
CA ALA A 1055 -2.47 11.12 -20.81
C ALA A 1055 -3.07 9.70 -20.86
N TYR A 1056 -4.29 9.52 -20.32
CA TYR A 1056 -4.96 8.22 -20.36
C TYR A 1056 -5.34 7.80 -21.79
N LEU A 1057 -5.87 8.71 -22.60
CA LEU A 1057 -6.19 8.40 -24.00
C LEU A 1057 -4.93 8.09 -24.83
N ALA A 1058 -3.82 8.80 -24.58
CA ALA A 1058 -2.52 8.48 -25.16
C ALA A 1058 -2.02 7.09 -24.71
N TYR A 1059 -2.13 6.78 -23.41
CA TYR A 1059 -1.78 5.49 -22.84
C TYR A 1059 -2.61 4.34 -23.43
N ALA A 1060 -3.94 4.51 -23.51
CA ALA A 1060 -4.84 3.53 -24.09
C ALA A 1060 -4.54 3.29 -25.58
N ARG A 1061 -4.16 4.33 -26.32
CA ARG A 1061 -3.68 4.21 -27.71
C ARG A 1061 -2.37 3.43 -27.80
N ALA A 1062 -1.38 3.74 -26.96
CA ALA A 1062 -0.10 3.02 -26.92
C ALA A 1062 -0.31 1.53 -26.62
N CYS A 1063 -1.16 1.19 -25.64
CA CYS A 1063 -1.56 -0.18 -25.34
C CYS A 1063 -2.28 -0.85 -26.53
N SER A 1064 -3.22 -0.13 -27.17
CA SER A 1064 -3.97 -0.63 -28.33
C SER A 1064 -3.11 -0.86 -29.57
N ASN A 1065 -1.98 -0.17 -29.68
CA ASN A 1065 -1.01 -0.31 -30.77
C ASN A 1065 0.18 -1.22 -30.43
N GLN A 1066 0.22 -1.77 -29.21
CA GLN A 1066 1.36 -2.55 -28.69
C GLN A 1066 2.69 -1.77 -28.75
N ASN A 1067 2.64 -0.45 -28.53
CA ASN A 1067 3.81 0.42 -28.51
C ASN A 1067 4.38 0.54 -27.09
N GLU A 1068 5.30 -0.36 -26.75
CA GLU A 1068 5.90 -0.48 -25.42
C GLU A 1068 6.69 0.77 -25.00
N GLU A 1069 7.48 1.34 -25.93
CA GLU A 1069 8.33 2.50 -25.68
C GLU A 1069 7.50 3.73 -25.31
N GLU A 1070 6.45 4.01 -26.08
CA GLU A 1070 5.54 5.13 -25.82
C GLU A 1070 4.77 4.92 -24.50
N ARG A 1071 4.35 3.67 -24.22
CA ARG A 1071 3.67 3.35 -22.97
C ARG A 1071 4.57 3.62 -21.76
N ILE A 1072 5.81 3.11 -21.77
CA ILE A 1072 6.77 3.32 -20.68
C ILE A 1072 7.09 4.81 -20.52
N HIS A 1073 7.26 5.54 -21.63
CA HIS A 1073 7.48 6.99 -21.58
C HIS A 1073 6.34 7.72 -20.87
N ILE A 1074 5.08 7.43 -21.22
CA ILE A 1074 3.90 8.02 -20.56
C ILE A 1074 3.89 7.70 -19.07
N LEU A 1075 4.16 6.43 -18.69
CA LEU A 1075 4.19 6.02 -17.29
C LEU A 1075 5.26 6.76 -16.48
N ASN A 1076 6.47 6.90 -17.03
CA ASN A 1076 7.56 7.63 -16.38
C ASN A 1076 7.21 9.12 -16.22
N THR A 1077 6.63 9.77 -17.25
CA THR A 1077 6.18 11.16 -17.15
C THR A 1077 5.10 11.33 -16.08
N LEU A 1078 4.17 10.38 -15.95
CA LEU A 1078 3.15 10.44 -14.89
C LEU A 1078 3.77 10.29 -13.49
N ALA A 1079 4.75 9.39 -13.33
CA ALA A 1079 5.41 9.14 -12.06
C ALA A 1079 6.18 10.37 -11.55
N GLU A 1080 6.75 11.20 -12.43
CA GLU A 1080 7.43 12.46 -12.08
C GLU A 1080 6.49 13.46 -11.38
N TYR A 1081 5.19 13.42 -11.67
CA TYR A 1081 4.18 14.32 -11.10
C TYR A 1081 3.31 13.64 -10.03
N ALA A 1082 3.61 12.41 -9.64
CA ALA A 1082 2.89 11.71 -8.58
C ALA A 1082 3.29 12.28 -7.19
N ALA A 1083 2.31 12.61 -6.36
CA ALA A 1083 2.55 13.17 -5.03
C ALA A 1083 3.32 12.20 -4.10
N GLU A 1084 3.17 10.89 -4.30
CA GLU A 1084 3.80 9.83 -3.50
C GLU A 1084 5.24 9.47 -3.96
N SER A 1085 5.78 10.10 -5.00
CA SER A 1085 7.08 9.78 -5.62
C SER A 1085 8.33 10.10 -4.76
N SER A 1086 8.14 10.74 -3.59
CA SER A 1086 9.23 11.28 -2.78
C SER A 1086 9.88 10.28 -1.80
N THR A 1087 9.46 9.01 -1.76
CA THR A 1087 9.97 8.02 -0.79
C THR A 1087 10.78 6.85 -1.34
N THR A 1088 10.91 6.70 -2.66
CA THR A 1088 11.71 5.61 -3.28
C THR A 1088 12.90 6.17 -4.07
N SER A 1089 13.78 6.89 -3.39
CA SER A 1089 15.16 7.00 -3.84
C SER A 1089 15.82 5.63 -3.68
N LEU A 1090 15.84 4.85 -4.76
CA LEU A 1090 16.76 3.72 -4.94
C LEU A 1090 18.18 4.24 -4.64
N LYS A 1091 18.65 4.03 -3.41
CA LYS A 1091 20.06 4.22 -3.09
C LYS A 1091 20.83 3.31 -4.03
N LYS A 1092 21.74 3.91 -4.79
CA LYS A 1092 22.77 3.18 -5.53
C LYS A 1092 23.50 2.27 -4.55
N SER A 1093 23.36 0.96 -4.74
CA SER A 1093 24.23 -0.02 -4.10
C SER A 1093 25.67 0.22 -4.56
N THR A 1094 26.56 0.42 -3.60
CA THR A 1094 28.01 0.29 -3.74
C THR A 1094 28.40 -1.19 -3.88
N SER A 1095 29.44 -1.45 -4.70
CA SER A 1095 30.11 -2.73 -5.02
C SER A 1095 29.23 -3.92 -5.49
N ALA A 1096 29.88 -4.96 -6.02
CA ALA A 1096 29.29 -6.00 -6.86
C ALA A 1096 28.10 -6.72 -6.18
N SER A 1097 26.95 -6.80 -6.88
CA SER A 1097 25.76 -7.46 -6.32
C SER A 1097 26.03 -8.95 -6.07
N PHE A 1098 25.61 -9.45 -4.90
CA PHE A 1098 25.68 -10.88 -4.54
C PHE A 1098 25.10 -11.77 -5.66
N GLU A 1099 24.02 -11.33 -6.30
CA GLU A 1099 23.41 -12.02 -7.44
C GLU A 1099 24.38 -12.19 -8.61
N SER A 1100 25.23 -11.19 -8.89
CA SER A 1100 26.23 -11.28 -9.95
C SER A 1100 27.26 -12.37 -9.66
N GLN A 1101 27.66 -12.52 -8.39
CA GLN A 1101 28.57 -13.59 -7.96
C GLN A 1101 27.91 -14.96 -8.19
N ILE A 1102 26.67 -15.14 -7.74
CA ILE A 1102 25.93 -16.39 -7.92
C ILE A 1102 25.74 -16.72 -9.42
N ILE A 1103 25.45 -15.72 -10.26
CA ILE A 1103 25.35 -15.89 -11.72
C ILE A 1103 26.66 -16.40 -12.31
N GLU A 1104 27.81 -15.88 -11.87
CA GLU A 1104 29.11 -16.33 -12.37
C GLU A 1104 29.33 -17.83 -12.09
N PHE A 1105 29.10 -18.28 -10.86
CA PHE A 1105 29.22 -19.70 -10.48
C PHE A 1105 28.21 -20.58 -11.21
N LEU A 1106 26.96 -20.15 -11.34
CA LEU A 1106 25.92 -20.90 -12.06
C LEU A 1106 26.21 -20.98 -13.56
N SER A 1107 26.74 -19.92 -14.17
CA SER A 1107 27.04 -19.89 -15.61
C SER A 1107 28.04 -20.97 -16.03
N LYS A 1108 28.94 -21.38 -15.12
CA LYS A 1108 29.91 -22.47 -15.32
C LYS A 1108 29.25 -23.86 -15.33
N LYS A 1109 28.05 -24.01 -14.75
CA LYS A 1109 27.38 -25.31 -14.53
C LYS A 1109 26.04 -25.47 -15.28
N ILE A 1110 25.41 -24.39 -15.74
CA ILE A 1110 24.13 -24.45 -16.47
C ILE A 1110 24.35 -24.91 -17.93
N PRO A 1111 23.60 -25.91 -18.42
CA PRO A 1111 23.72 -26.40 -19.78
C PRO A 1111 23.00 -25.48 -20.79
N SER A 1112 23.49 -25.43 -22.03
CA SER A 1112 22.76 -24.87 -23.17
C SER A 1112 21.46 -25.66 -23.43
N PRO A 1113 20.31 -25.03 -23.77
CA PRO A 1113 20.12 -23.64 -24.20
C PRO A 1113 19.69 -22.64 -23.10
N PHE A 1114 19.82 -22.99 -21.82
CA PHE A 1114 19.32 -22.13 -20.74
C PHE A 1114 20.23 -20.90 -20.51
N THR A 1115 19.63 -19.78 -20.15
CA THR A 1115 20.34 -18.53 -19.86
C THR A 1115 19.92 -17.94 -18.51
N LEU A 1116 20.87 -17.27 -17.84
CA LEU A 1116 20.66 -16.58 -16.57
C LEU A 1116 20.34 -15.12 -16.83
N VAL A 1117 19.22 -14.64 -16.29
CA VAL A 1117 18.78 -13.24 -16.42
C VAL A 1117 18.63 -12.64 -15.02
N PRO A 1118 19.46 -11.64 -14.65
CA PRO A 1118 19.29 -10.92 -13.39
C PRO A 1118 18.06 -9.99 -13.44
N SER A 1119 17.41 -9.78 -12.30
CA SER A 1119 16.32 -8.80 -12.16
C SER A 1119 15.20 -8.96 -13.21
N TYR A 1120 14.80 -10.21 -13.48
CA TYR A 1120 13.80 -10.51 -14.50
C TYR A 1120 12.42 -10.01 -14.07
N LYS A 1121 11.78 -9.17 -14.91
CA LYS A 1121 10.46 -8.60 -14.62
C LYS A 1121 9.34 -9.59 -14.93
N LEU A 1122 8.58 -9.98 -13.91
CA LEU A 1122 7.39 -10.84 -14.01
C LEU A 1122 6.16 -10.09 -13.46
N GLY A 1123 5.39 -9.45 -14.35
CA GLY A 1123 4.31 -8.56 -13.94
C GLY A 1123 4.85 -7.37 -13.15
N GLY A 1124 4.40 -7.22 -11.90
CA GLY A 1124 4.92 -6.25 -10.93
C GLY A 1124 6.12 -6.73 -10.11
N LEU A 1125 6.52 -8.00 -10.23
CA LEU A 1125 7.63 -8.59 -9.48
C LEU A 1125 8.94 -8.52 -10.27
N TYR A 1126 10.05 -8.42 -9.55
CA TYR A 1126 11.40 -8.58 -10.09
C TYR A 1126 12.05 -9.78 -9.45
N LEU A 1127 12.32 -10.81 -10.24
CA LEU A 1127 13.03 -12.02 -9.81
C LEU A 1127 14.52 -11.73 -9.70
N ASP A 1128 15.19 -12.24 -8.67
CA ASP A 1128 16.60 -11.92 -8.48
C ASP A 1128 17.46 -12.48 -9.59
N ILE A 1129 17.28 -13.78 -9.85
CA ILE A 1129 17.90 -14.49 -10.96
C ILE A 1129 16.84 -15.43 -11.58
N ALA A 1130 16.58 -15.28 -12.87
CA ALA A 1130 15.74 -16.19 -13.63
C ALA A 1130 16.58 -17.06 -14.56
N ILE A 1131 16.38 -18.38 -14.51
CA ILE A 1131 16.87 -19.30 -15.53
C ILE A 1131 15.77 -19.43 -16.58
N VAL A 1132 16.06 -18.99 -17.80
CA VAL A 1132 15.11 -19.01 -18.92
C VAL A 1132 15.55 -19.94 -20.04
N ASP A 1133 14.57 -20.47 -20.76
CA ASP A 1133 14.80 -21.24 -22.00
C ASP A 1133 15.02 -20.33 -23.22
N GLU A 1134 15.16 -20.95 -24.40
CA GLU A 1134 15.34 -20.27 -25.69
C GLU A 1134 14.17 -19.35 -26.11
N ASN A 1135 12.99 -19.50 -25.49
CA ASN A 1135 11.80 -18.69 -25.74
C ASN A 1135 11.58 -17.62 -24.66
N ASN A 1136 12.58 -17.36 -23.79
CA ASN A 1136 12.50 -16.49 -22.62
C ASN A 1136 11.46 -16.94 -21.58
N LYS A 1137 11.06 -18.21 -21.57
CA LYS A 1137 10.18 -18.76 -20.53
C LYS A 1137 11.02 -19.09 -19.30
N VAL A 1138 10.60 -18.60 -18.14
CA VAL A 1138 11.25 -18.90 -16.85
C VAL A 1138 11.03 -20.37 -16.48
N VAL A 1139 12.12 -21.10 -16.25
CA VAL A 1139 12.14 -22.50 -15.83
C VAL A 1139 12.32 -22.62 -14.32
N LEU A 1140 13.25 -21.83 -13.76
CA LEU A 1140 13.54 -21.77 -12.34
C LEU A 1140 13.86 -20.32 -11.96
N ALA A 1141 13.20 -19.80 -10.93
CA ALA A 1141 13.56 -18.54 -10.29
C ALA A 1141 14.43 -18.83 -9.05
N ILE A 1142 15.48 -18.05 -8.85
CA ILE A 1142 16.32 -18.10 -7.66
C ILE A 1142 16.13 -16.78 -6.93
N GLU A 1143 15.69 -16.85 -5.67
CA GLU A 1143 15.38 -15.69 -4.83
C GLU A 1143 16.38 -15.65 -3.67
N CYS A 1144 17.03 -14.51 -3.44
CA CYS A 1144 18.08 -14.35 -2.44
C CYS A 1144 17.63 -13.47 -1.26
N ASP A 1145 18.00 -13.85 -0.03
CA ASP A 1145 17.68 -13.07 1.18
C ASP A 1145 18.71 -11.95 1.49
N GLY A 1146 18.49 -11.16 2.55
CA GLY A 1146 19.47 -10.14 3.00
C GLY A 1146 19.46 -8.78 2.31
N LYS A 1147 18.37 -8.38 1.64
CA LYS A 1147 18.16 -7.01 1.13
C LYS A 1147 17.61 -6.10 2.23
N GLU A 1148 17.65 -4.77 2.05
CA GLU A 1148 17.01 -3.81 2.97
C GLU A 1148 15.52 -4.14 3.21
N GLU A 1149 14.83 -4.63 2.18
CA GLU A 1149 13.43 -5.07 2.23
C GLU A 1149 13.18 -6.20 3.26
N HIS A 1150 14.22 -6.98 3.57
CA HIS A 1150 14.17 -8.09 4.52
C HIS A 1150 14.32 -7.67 5.99
N LEU A 1151 14.46 -6.37 6.28
CA LEU A 1151 14.48 -5.85 7.67
C LEU A 1151 13.11 -5.84 8.36
N SER A 1152 12.02 -6.04 7.61
CA SER A 1152 10.67 -6.05 8.16
C SER A 1152 10.36 -7.33 8.95
N LYS A 1153 9.37 -7.28 9.85
CA LYS A 1153 8.90 -8.49 10.56
C LYS A 1153 8.17 -9.46 9.61
N GLU A 1154 7.73 -9.00 8.45
CA GLU A 1154 6.91 -9.73 7.48
C GLU A 1154 7.71 -10.31 6.30
N SER A 1155 9.04 -10.19 6.30
CA SER A 1155 9.91 -10.63 5.20
C SER A 1155 9.70 -12.09 4.79
N TYR A 1156 9.53 -12.98 5.76
CA TYR A 1156 9.22 -14.38 5.49
C TYR A 1156 7.89 -14.57 4.73
N ARG A 1157 6.88 -13.74 5.02
CA ARG A 1157 5.59 -13.77 4.32
C ARG A 1157 5.74 -13.23 2.92
N TYR A 1158 6.61 -12.24 2.71
CA TYR A 1158 6.95 -11.69 1.40
C TYR A 1158 7.47 -12.78 0.47
N ASP A 1159 8.46 -13.56 0.91
CA ASP A 1159 9.03 -14.62 0.10
C ASP A 1159 8.07 -15.80 -0.13
N ILE A 1160 7.32 -16.21 0.90
CA ILE A 1160 6.26 -17.22 0.75
C ILE A 1160 5.21 -16.76 -0.27
N HIS A 1161 4.76 -15.50 -0.20
CA HIS A 1161 3.74 -14.97 -1.10
C HIS A 1161 4.24 -14.90 -2.54
N ARG A 1162 5.47 -14.40 -2.76
CA ARG A 1162 6.12 -14.39 -4.07
C ARG A 1162 6.28 -15.78 -4.66
N LYS A 1163 6.76 -16.74 -3.86
CA LYS A 1163 6.85 -18.15 -4.23
C LYS A 1163 5.50 -18.69 -4.70
N ASN A 1164 4.42 -18.41 -3.98
CA ASN A 1164 3.07 -18.84 -4.33
C ASN A 1164 2.56 -18.18 -5.63
N ILE A 1165 2.86 -16.90 -5.87
CA ILE A 1165 2.55 -16.23 -7.15
C ILE A 1165 3.28 -16.89 -8.31
N MET A 1166 4.59 -17.14 -8.17
CA MET A 1166 5.41 -17.79 -9.21
C MET A 1166 4.92 -19.21 -9.49
N ALA A 1167 4.64 -20.00 -8.45
CA ALA A 1167 4.10 -21.35 -8.58
C ALA A 1167 2.77 -21.36 -9.37
N SER A 1168 1.89 -20.37 -9.14
CA SER A 1168 0.64 -20.25 -9.91
C SER A 1168 0.84 -19.95 -11.40
N HIS A 1169 2.05 -19.52 -11.80
CA HIS A 1169 2.46 -19.30 -13.18
C HIS A 1169 3.38 -20.42 -13.71
N ASN A 1170 3.41 -21.58 -13.04
CA ASN A 1170 4.26 -22.73 -13.36
C ASN A 1170 5.76 -22.40 -13.33
N ILE A 1171 6.16 -21.46 -12.47
CA ILE A 1171 7.55 -21.11 -12.22
C ILE A 1171 7.93 -21.72 -10.86
N GLU A 1172 8.86 -22.66 -10.89
CA GLU A 1172 9.46 -23.20 -9.67
C GLU A 1172 10.44 -22.18 -9.07
N VAL A 1173 10.58 -22.18 -7.75
CA VAL A 1173 11.42 -21.24 -7.02
C VAL A 1173 12.41 -21.99 -6.14
N TYR A 1174 13.68 -21.58 -6.19
CA TYR A 1174 14.71 -21.95 -5.23
C TYR A 1174 15.03 -20.74 -4.35
N HIS A 1175 14.79 -20.85 -3.06
CA HIS A 1175 15.15 -19.78 -2.13
C HIS A 1175 16.59 -20.00 -1.65
N LEU A 1176 17.49 -19.09 -2.00
CA LEU A 1176 18.90 -19.14 -1.68
C LEU A 1176 19.19 -18.31 -0.43
N TRP A 1177 19.40 -19.01 0.68
CA TRP A 1177 19.84 -18.38 1.93
C TRP A 1177 21.33 -18.02 1.83
N VAL A 1178 21.65 -16.73 1.86
CA VAL A 1178 23.02 -16.17 1.87
C VAL A 1178 23.86 -16.82 2.97
N THR A 1179 23.26 -17.07 4.13
CA THR A 1179 23.90 -17.75 5.27
C THR A 1179 24.35 -19.17 4.96
N ASN A 1180 23.67 -19.88 4.05
CA ASN A 1180 24.10 -21.21 3.63
C ASN A 1180 25.25 -21.12 2.61
N CYS A 1181 25.24 -20.11 1.74
CA CYS A 1181 26.34 -19.87 0.79
C CYS A 1181 27.67 -19.64 1.53
N TRP A 1182 27.62 -19.02 2.71
CA TRP A 1182 28.80 -18.86 3.57
C TRP A 1182 29.32 -20.20 4.12
N GLN A 1183 28.43 -21.15 4.42
CA GLN A 1183 28.83 -22.47 4.93
C GLN A 1183 29.42 -23.36 3.83
N ASP A 1184 28.72 -23.47 2.70
CA ASP A 1184 29.12 -24.31 1.57
C ASP A 1184 28.44 -23.85 0.27
N LEU A 1185 29.10 -22.92 -0.43
CA LEU A 1185 28.63 -22.41 -1.73
C LEU A 1185 28.50 -23.52 -2.78
N ASP A 1186 29.45 -24.46 -2.83
CA ASP A 1186 29.45 -25.51 -3.86
C ASP A 1186 28.25 -26.44 -3.70
N THR A 1187 27.90 -26.80 -2.46
CA THR A 1187 26.70 -27.59 -2.16
C THR A 1187 25.43 -26.86 -2.56
N GLU A 1188 25.28 -25.58 -2.24
CA GLU A 1188 24.09 -24.80 -2.63
C GLU A 1188 23.96 -24.64 -4.15
N ILE A 1189 25.05 -24.38 -4.85
CA ILE A 1189 25.06 -24.32 -6.32
C ILE A 1189 24.68 -25.68 -6.93
N ASN A 1190 25.19 -26.79 -6.38
CA ASN A 1190 24.84 -28.13 -6.86
C ASN A 1190 23.35 -28.46 -6.59
N ASN A 1191 22.77 -27.99 -5.48
CA ASN A 1191 21.35 -28.15 -5.18
C ASN A 1191 20.47 -27.41 -6.19
N ILE A 1192 20.84 -26.19 -6.60
CA ILE A 1192 20.15 -25.42 -7.64
C ILE A 1192 20.17 -26.20 -8.97
N VAL A 1193 21.33 -26.71 -9.37
CA VAL A 1193 21.48 -27.49 -10.62
C VAL A 1193 20.65 -28.78 -10.56
N ALA A 1194 20.68 -29.52 -9.45
CA ALA A 1194 19.90 -30.74 -9.28
C ALA A 1194 18.38 -30.47 -9.33
N LYS A 1195 17.92 -29.35 -8.75
CA LYS A 1195 16.52 -28.92 -8.82
C LYS A 1195 16.13 -28.59 -10.27
N MET A 1196 16.98 -27.90 -11.01
CA MET A 1196 16.77 -27.60 -12.43
C MET A 1196 16.71 -28.87 -13.28
N ASP A 1197 17.64 -29.82 -13.10
CA ASP A 1197 17.64 -31.10 -13.83
C ASP A 1197 16.35 -31.90 -13.58
N THR A 1198 15.87 -31.89 -12.33
CA THR A 1198 14.59 -32.50 -11.96
C THR A 1198 13.43 -31.87 -12.73
N ILE A 1199 13.38 -30.53 -12.79
CA ILE A 1199 12.34 -29.80 -13.52
C ILE A 1199 12.38 -30.13 -15.02
N ILE A 1200 13.56 -30.12 -15.63
CA ILE A 1200 13.74 -30.45 -17.04
C ILE A 1200 13.28 -31.88 -17.34
N SER A 1201 13.61 -32.85 -16.47
CA SER A 1201 13.18 -34.24 -16.64
C SER A 1201 11.65 -34.38 -16.61
N CYS A 1202 10.98 -33.66 -15.71
CA CYS A 1202 9.51 -33.66 -15.61
C CYS A 1202 8.82 -32.98 -16.80
N TYR A 1203 9.48 -32.06 -17.51
CA TYR A 1203 8.93 -31.43 -18.72
C TYR A 1203 9.16 -32.25 -19.99
N ALA A 1204 10.10 -33.20 -19.96
CA ALA A 1204 10.41 -34.08 -21.08
C ALA A 1204 9.54 -35.36 -21.11
N GLU A 1205 8.94 -35.73 -19.96
CA GLU A 1205 7.91 -36.78 -19.80
C GLU A 1205 6.50 -36.23 -20.09
#